data_AF-A0A956HE79-F1
#
_entry.id   AF-A0A956HE79-F1
#
_cell.length_a   1.000
_cell.length_b   1.000
_cell.length_c   1.000
_cell.angle_alpha   90.00
_cell.angle_beta   90.00
_cell.angle_gamma   90.00
#
_symmetry.space_group_name_H-M   'P 1'
#
loop_
_entity.id
_entity.type
_entity.pdbx_description
1 polymer ?
#
loop_
_entity_poly.entity_id
_entity_poly.type
_entity_poly.pdbx_seq_one_letter_code
_entity_poly.pdbx_strand_id
1 'polypeptide(L)'
;MHAPPSPAPRELVLFLPAVGGDSSFWAPQVEALAGAYEVRALDFTRPAAEVSIEAYADDVAAAIAAAGFACAHVVGCSMGGVVALALAARHPRRVRSLTLVASWAHQADGAARLAWFEGELSQKTVAEFSQATMPALFAPATDPALVARCVARESAKDHAVYRASWRAMLTADMRPALPTLSAPLLLVGGALDPVTPADPLLTDIAAAVPTARLEVLAAGSHFLNLDCPAAFNELLRGHLRGAKARVSDRLTPVEPGAWTLPATATATQLIALLGQRGVELLAANSGTDFTPIIEAYAELSDAPGPLPRLVQCPHEATAIALAHGHALISRRAQAVMGHVGVGTANMGLGIINARRAQVPMLVLAGRTPHYEEGLPGVRTNFVQWGQDTRDQGAYFREFTRWDYELRGPHALDTVIDRALAIAESDPRGPVYLTLPKEPLCAPAPARTIAVEPAQEVAHAGPADALALARARTWIAASRRTLVITADVGRHVGAPEALVRFSRAARAGVVEFGKRNFFNFPTEDPHHLGFDPHALLADVELVIAIECPVPWIPAFAGGARPRTIQLGVDPLCADLPMRGFPCDLALAGDPVATLWALAEGGPTTPDPALARRHATIFDEARRAARADATREVITKRYLSHMIGQVIDDDVIIVNEYNLDPTQVPRRCADSWFENSVASGLGWSLGAALGIKLAARERTVVTTLGDGSYLFNAPLSAHYVAADLAIPTLTVIFNDRAWSTIKKSTRGGHPGGFADRSGQFALCDFGHALDFAAIAAACGLSGRRVTAPAELRAALEGALADVRAGASVLVDVACERDA
;
A
#
# COMPACT_ATOMS: atom_id res chain seq x y z
N MET A 1 16.43 -26.88 -35.72
CA MET A 1 15.02 -26.71 -35.34
C MET A 1 15.00 -26.30 -33.88
N HIS A 2 14.87 -25.00 -33.63
CA HIS A 2 14.80 -24.46 -32.27
C HIS A 2 13.40 -24.74 -31.71
N ALA A 3 13.32 -25.47 -30.60
CA ALA A 3 12.11 -25.50 -29.79
C ALA A 3 11.83 -24.07 -29.30
N PRO A 4 10.57 -23.60 -29.35
CA PRO A 4 10.23 -22.28 -28.85
C PRO A 4 10.46 -22.21 -27.33
N PRO A 5 10.74 -21.01 -26.78
CA PRO A 5 10.88 -20.80 -25.34
C PRO A 5 9.58 -21.22 -24.64
N SER A 6 9.72 -21.94 -23.51
CA SER A 6 8.59 -22.30 -22.67
C SER A 6 7.85 -21.04 -22.22
N PRO A 7 6.51 -20.98 -22.32
CA PRO A 7 5.75 -19.83 -21.85
C PRO A 7 5.94 -19.66 -20.33
N ALA A 8 5.87 -18.41 -19.86
CA ALA A 8 5.88 -18.03 -18.44
C ALA A 8 4.97 -18.94 -17.59
N PRO A 9 5.28 -19.17 -16.29
CA PRO A 9 4.49 -20.07 -15.46
C PRO A 9 3.04 -19.60 -15.42
N ARG A 10 2.15 -20.43 -15.98
CA ARG A 10 0.70 -20.23 -15.92
C ARG A 10 0.23 -20.41 -14.49
N GLU A 11 -0.64 -19.54 -13.99
CA GLU A 11 -1.22 -19.67 -12.64
C GLU A 11 -1.94 -21.00 -12.45
N LEU A 12 -1.84 -21.58 -11.24
CA LEU A 12 -2.47 -22.85 -10.90
C LEU A 12 -3.94 -22.67 -10.51
N VAL A 13 -4.82 -23.41 -11.18
CA VAL A 13 -6.21 -23.67 -10.75
C VAL A 13 -6.28 -25.11 -10.25
N LEU A 14 -6.67 -25.27 -8.99
CA LEU A 14 -6.74 -26.56 -8.32
C LEU A 14 -8.20 -26.90 -7.98
N PHE A 15 -8.69 -27.99 -8.54
CA PHE A 15 -10.05 -28.46 -8.36
C PHE A 15 -10.15 -29.55 -7.31
N LEU A 16 -11.09 -29.41 -6.38
CA LEU A 16 -11.36 -30.32 -5.27
C LEU A 16 -12.73 -30.98 -5.44
N PRO A 17 -12.81 -32.32 -5.46
CA PRO A 17 -14.04 -33.05 -5.77
C PRO A 17 -15.04 -33.02 -4.60
N ALA A 18 -16.29 -33.37 -4.91
CA ALA A 18 -17.30 -33.70 -3.91
C ALA A 18 -16.95 -35.00 -3.15
N VAL A 19 -17.69 -35.30 -2.09
CA VAL A 19 -17.56 -36.60 -1.42
C VAL A 19 -17.83 -37.72 -2.42
N GLY A 20 -16.93 -38.71 -2.48
CA GLY A 20 -17.02 -39.78 -3.46
C GLY A 20 -16.72 -39.39 -4.92
N GLY A 21 -16.39 -38.13 -5.20
CA GLY A 21 -15.93 -37.68 -6.50
C GLY A 21 -14.45 -38.01 -6.79
N ASP A 22 -14.01 -37.69 -7.99
CA ASP A 22 -12.61 -37.75 -8.41
C ASP A 22 -12.31 -36.58 -9.37
N SER A 23 -11.06 -36.44 -9.76
CA SER A 23 -10.50 -35.40 -10.63
C SER A 23 -11.26 -35.23 -11.94
N SER A 24 -11.93 -36.27 -12.43
CA SER A 24 -12.67 -36.23 -13.68
C SER A 24 -14.09 -35.64 -13.56
N PHE A 25 -14.53 -35.23 -12.36
CA PHE A 25 -15.69 -34.34 -12.14
C PHE A 25 -15.50 -32.94 -12.72
N TRP A 26 -14.25 -32.57 -13.02
CA TRP A 26 -13.89 -31.23 -13.46
C TRP A 26 -13.53 -31.18 -14.96
N ALA A 27 -13.75 -32.26 -15.71
CA ALA A 27 -13.34 -32.34 -17.12
C ALA A 27 -13.81 -31.13 -17.98
N PRO A 28 -15.08 -30.66 -17.90
CA PRO A 28 -15.51 -29.48 -18.66
C PRO A 28 -14.81 -28.18 -18.25
N GLN A 29 -14.40 -28.08 -16.98
CA GLN A 29 -13.68 -26.91 -16.45
C GLN A 29 -12.19 -26.97 -16.81
N VAL A 30 -11.58 -28.15 -16.75
CA VAL A 30 -10.20 -28.40 -17.15
C VAL A 30 -10.00 -28.01 -18.61
N GLU A 31 -10.88 -28.51 -19.49
CA GLU A 31 -10.86 -28.17 -20.92
C GLU A 31 -11.05 -26.66 -21.15
N ALA A 32 -11.99 -26.04 -20.43
CA ALA A 32 -12.30 -24.62 -20.55
C ALA A 32 -11.18 -23.67 -20.10
N LEU A 33 -10.24 -24.14 -19.27
CA LEU A 33 -9.19 -23.32 -18.65
C LEU A 33 -7.76 -23.66 -19.11
N ALA A 34 -7.52 -24.84 -19.72
CA ALA A 34 -6.19 -25.32 -20.11
C ALA A 34 -5.43 -24.38 -21.08
N GLY A 35 -6.13 -23.47 -21.78
CA GLY A 35 -5.51 -22.45 -22.63
C GLY A 35 -4.95 -21.23 -21.87
N ALA A 36 -5.34 -21.01 -20.62
CA ALA A 36 -5.04 -19.79 -19.85
C ALA A 36 -4.38 -20.05 -18.49
N TYR A 37 -4.50 -21.26 -17.95
CA TYR A 37 -4.03 -21.64 -16.61
C TYR A 37 -3.31 -22.99 -16.64
N GLU A 38 -2.46 -23.24 -15.64
CA GLU A 38 -2.06 -24.59 -15.25
C GLU A 38 -3.23 -25.16 -14.46
N VAL A 39 -3.79 -26.28 -14.90
CA VAL A 39 -5.04 -26.81 -14.32
C VAL A 39 -4.81 -28.20 -13.76
N ARG A 40 -5.10 -28.38 -12.48
CA ARG A 40 -4.99 -29.68 -11.79
C ARG A 40 -6.28 -29.97 -11.05
N ALA A 41 -6.62 -31.25 -10.95
CA ALA A 41 -7.75 -31.73 -10.15
C ALA A 41 -7.23 -32.85 -9.24
N LEU A 42 -7.58 -32.80 -7.96
CA LEU A 42 -7.11 -33.75 -6.96
C LEU A 42 -8.10 -34.88 -6.73
N ASP A 43 -7.55 -36.03 -6.38
CA ASP A 43 -8.31 -37.16 -5.84
C ASP A 43 -8.08 -37.21 -4.32
N PHE A 44 -9.16 -37.35 -3.56
CA PHE A 44 -9.07 -37.55 -2.11
C PHE A 44 -8.87 -39.03 -1.79
N THR A 45 -7.62 -39.43 -1.51
CA THR A 45 -7.21 -40.85 -1.41
C THR A 45 -6.69 -41.27 -0.02
N ARG A 46 -7.20 -40.68 1.06
CA ARG A 46 -6.77 -41.00 2.44
C ARG A 46 -7.30 -42.35 2.96
N PRO A 47 -6.53 -43.11 3.75
CA PRO A 47 -7.04 -44.23 4.54
C PRO A 47 -8.11 -43.77 5.53
N ALA A 48 -9.13 -44.59 5.78
CA ALA A 48 -10.30 -44.22 6.59
C ALA A 48 -9.97 -43.69 7.99
N ALA A 49 -8.90 -44.21 8.62
CA ALA A 49 -8.46 -43.79 9.96
C ALA A 49 -7.85 -42.38 10.02
N GLU A 50 -7.46 -41.81 8.88
CA GLU A 50 -6.76 -40.53 8.77
C GLU A 50 -7.62 -39.44 8.12
N VAL A 51 -8.91 -39.70 7.91
CA VAL A 51 -9.81 -38.76 7.25
C VAL A 51 -10.26 -37.68 8.23
N SER A 52 -9.84 -36.44 7.97
CA SER A 52 -10.45 -35.23 8.52
C SER A 52 -10.42 -34.11 7.47
N ILE A 53 -11.25 -33.08 7.66
CA ILE A 53 -11.26 -31.91 6.77
C ILE A 53 -9.91 -31.17 6.81
N GLU A 54 -9.30 -31.08 7.99
CA GLU A 54 -7.99 -30.48 8.20
C GLU A 54 -6.89 -31.29 7.51
N ALA A 55 -6.99 -32.62 7.56
CA ALA A 55 -6.01 -33.51 6.95
C ALA A 55 -6.06 -33.42 5.41
N TYR A 56 -7.25 -33.27 4.82
CA TYR A 56 -7.39 -32.96 3.39
C TYR A 56 -6.89 -31.56 3.04
N ALA A 57 -7.15 -30.56 3.89
CA ALA A 57 -6.62 -29.21 3.68
C ALA A 57 -5.09 -29.20 3.65
N ASP A 58 -4.44 -29.97 4.52
CA ASP A 58 -2.99 -30.11 4.55
C ASP A 58 -2.45 -30.81 3.29
N ASP A 59 -3.16 -31.83 2.76
CA ASP A 59 -2.79 -32.48 1.48
C ASP A 59 -2.93 -31.52 0.30
N VAL A 60 -3.98 -30.70 0.28
CA VAL A 60 -4.17 -29.70 -0.78
C VAL A 60 -3.05 -28.66 -0.75
N ALA A 61 -2.64 -28.20 0.44
CA ALA A 61 -1.50 -27.31 0.59
C ALA A 61 -0.20 -27.96 0.09
N ALA A 62 0.03 -29.24 0.42
CA ALA A 62 1.18 -30.01 -0.05
C ALA A 62 1.16 -30.20 -1.58
N ALA A 63 -0.01 -30.43 -2.18
CA ALA A 63 -0.17 -30.58 -3.62
C ALA A 63 0.13 -29.29 -4.39
N ILE A 64 -0.27 -28.12 -3.85
CA ILE A 64 0.08 -26.81 -4.41
C ILE A 64 1.60 -26.63 -4.40
N ALA A 65 2.26 -26.94 -3.28
CA ALA A 65 3.71 -26.84 -3.16
C ALA A 65 4.44 -27.83 -4.10
N ALA A 66 3.99 -29.07 -4.18
CA ALA A 66 4.56 -30.11 -5.05
C ALA A 66 4.38 -29.79 -6.55
N ALA A 67 3.35 -29.00 -6.89
CA ALA A 67 3.15 -28.50 -8.24
C ALA A 67 4.10 -27.36 -8.62
N GLY A 68 4.93 -26.86 -7.69
CA GLY A 68 5.86 -25.75 -7.92
C GLY A 68 5.21 -24.37 -7.76
N PHE A 69 4.03 -24.27 -7.12
CA PHE A 69 3.29 -23.02 -6.96
C PHE A 69 3.29 -22.53 -5.52
N ALA A 70 3.40 -21.21 -5.35
CA ALA A 70 3.27 -20.57 -4.04
C ALA A 70 1.82 -20.63 -3.54
N CYS A 71 0.86 -20.35 -4.42
CA CYS A 71 -0.58 -20.36 -4.16
C CYS A 71 -1.35 -20.85 -5.39
N ALA A 72 -2.63 -21.20 -5.21
CA ALA A 72 -3.52 -21.60 -6.28
C ALA A 72 -4.89 -20.91 -6.17
N HIS A 73 -5.59 -20.79 -7.29
CA HIS A 73 -7.03 -20.63 -7.27
C HIS A 73 -7.66 -21.97 -6.89
N VAL A 74 -8.40 -22.02 -5.80
CA VAL A 74 -8.94 -23.27 -5.27
C VAL A 74 -10.45 -23.30 -5.50
N VAL A 75 -10.90 -24.32 -6.24
CA VAL A 75 -12.31 -24.50 -6.60
C VAL A 75 -12.78 -25.81 -6.00
N GLY A 76 -13.72 -25.75 -5.06
CA GLY A 76 -14.21 -26.92 -4.33
C GLY A 76 -15.72 -27.11 -4.46
N CYS A 77 -16.12 -28.34 -4.78
CA CYS A 77 -17.54 -28.73 -4.85
C CYS A 77 -17.93 -29.54 -3.60
N SER A 78 -19.05 -29.20 -2.96
CA SER A 78 -19.58 -29.94 -1.80
C SER A 78 -18.51 -30.11 -0.71
N MET A 79 -18.07 -31.34 -0.40
CA MET A 79 -16.94 -31.62 0.50
C MET A 79 -15.68 -30.82 0.16
N GLY A 80 -15.35 -30.70 -1.13
CA GLY A 80 -14.20 -29.93 -1.60
C GLY A 80 -14.29 -28.46 -1.21
N GLY A 81 -15.49 -27.90 -1.07
CA GLY A 81 -15.68 -26.54 -0.58
C GLY A 81 -15.43 -26.41 0.93
N VAL A 82 -15.82 -27.39 1.73
CA VAL A 82 -15.50 -27.45 3.18
C VAL A 82 -13.99 -27.58 3.38
N VAL A 83 -13.32 -28.41 2.56
CA VAL A 83 -11.86 -28.53 2.53
C VAL A 83 -11.20 -27.22 2.10
N ALA A 84 -11.77 -26.52 1.11
CA ALA A 84 -11.24 -25.22 0.66
C ALA A 84 -11.35 -24.14 1.75
N LEU A 85 -12.42 -24.13 2.54
CA LEU A 85 -12.55 -23.26 3.72
C LEU A 85 -11.50 -23.58 4.78
N ALA A 86 -11.28 -24.86 5.08
CA ALA A 86 -10.25 -25.29 6.02
C ALA A 86 -8.82 -24.99 5.53
N LEU A 87 -8.55 -25.15 4.23
CA LEU A 87 -7.31 -24.75 3.60
C LEU A 87 -7.07 -23.24 3.75
N ALA A 88 -8.08 -22.42 3.49
CA ALA A 88 -7.95 -20.98 3.61
C ALA A 88 -7.74 -20.52 5.06
N ALA A 89 -8.34 -21.24 6.03
CA ALA A 89 -8.15 -20.98 7.45
C ALA A 89 -6.74 -21.39 7.94
N ARG A 90 -6.24 -22.53 7.49
CA ARG A 90 -4.98 -23.13 7.98
C ARG A 90 -3.75 -22.69 7.19
N HIS A 91 -3.91 -22.50 5.88
CA HIS A 91 -2.86 -22.18 4.92
C HIS A 91 -3.26 -20.97 4.05
N PRO A 92 -3.59 -19.81 4.63
CA PRO A 92 -4.12 -18.66 3.90
C PRO A 92 -3.22 -18.22 2.73
N ARG A 93 -1.89 -18.35 2.90
CA ARG A 93 -0.90 -18.02 1.85
C ARG A 93 -0.91 -18.97 0.65
N ARG A 94 -1.55 -20.14 0.75
CA ARG A 94 -1.68 -21.10 -0.37
C ARG A 94 -2.90 -20.82 -1.24
N VAL A 95 -3.77 -19.89 -0.84
CA VAL A 95 -5.04 -19.62 -1.50
C VAL A 95 -5.02 -18.24 -2.13
N ARG A 96 -5.04 -18.20 -3.46
CA ARG A 96 -5.13 -16.95 -4.24
C ARG A 96 -6.58 -16.46 -4.34
N SER A 97 -7.50 -17.37 -4.64
CA SER A 97 -8.93 -17.12 -4.60
C SER A 97 -9.68 -18.42 -4.31
N LEU A 98 -10.91 -18.29 -3.84
CA LEU A 98 -11.77 -19.41 -3.47
C LEU A 98 -13.03 -19.42 -4.34
N THR A 99 -13.41 -20.60 -4.83
CA THR A 99 -14.74 -20.82 -5.40
C THR A 99 -15.38 -22.01 -4.70
N LEU A 100 -16.48 -21.76 -3.98
CA LEU A 100 -17.25 -22.79 -3.31
C LEU A 100 -18.50 -23.10 -4.15
N VAL A 101 -18.64 -24.36 -4.54
CA VAL A 101 -19.72 -24.85 -5.40
C VAL A 101 -20.58 -25.79 -4.58
N ALA A 102 -21.88 -25.49 -4.42
CA ALA A 102 -22.83 -26.34 -3.71
C ALA A 102 -22.28 -26.86 -2.35
N SER A 103 -21.84 -25.92 -1.48
CA SER A 103 -21.09 -26.22 -0.26
C SER A 103 -21.62 -25.40 0.94
N TRP A 104 -20.97 -25.51 2.11
CA TRP A 104 -21.41 -24.89 3.35
C TRP A 104 -20.24 -24.66 4.32
N ALA A 105 -20.44 -23.78 5.32
CA ALA A 105 -19.54 -23.62 6.44
C ALA A 105 -19.92 -24.50 7.64
N HIS A 106 -21.22 -24.72 7.85
CA HIS A 106 -21.76 -25.57 8.91
C HIS A 106 -23.16 -26.09 8.51
N GLN A 107 -23.46 -27.35 8.82
CA GLN A 107 -24.80 -27.95 8.67
C GLN A 107 -25.46 -28.06 10.04
N ALA A 108 -26.50 -27.26 10.27
CA ALA A 108 -27.21 -27.25 11.56
C ALA A 108 -27.88 -28.60 11.88
N ASP A 109 -28.32 -29.33 10.85
CA ASP A 109 -28.88 -30.69 10.94
C ASP A 109 -27.83 -31.79 10.69
N GLY A 110 -26.54 -31.45 10.72
CA GLY A 110 -25.44 -32.37 10.35
C GLY A 110 -25.43 -33.67 11.12
N ALA A 111 -25.78 -33.67 12.41
CA ALA A 111 -25.87 -34.88 13.22
C ALA A 111 -27.01 -35.82 12.77
N ALA A 112 -28.16 -35.25 12.39
CA ALA A 112 -29.30 -36.03 11.89
C ALA A 112 -29.01 -36.60 10.49
N ARG A 113 -28.41 -35.79 9.61
CA ARG A 113 -27.94 -36.27 8.30
C ARG A 113 -26.94 -37.39 8.45
N LEU A 114 -25.94 -37.23 9.33
CA LEU A 114 -24.92 -38.25 9.56
C LEU A 114 -25.53 -39.56 10.07
N ALA A 115 -26.48 -39.50 11.00
CA ALA A 115 -27.17 -40.69 11.50
C ALA A 115 -27.96 -41.41 10.37
N TRP A 116 -28.61 -40.66 9.48
CA TRP A 116 -29.27 -41.23 8.31
C TRP A 116 -28.27 -41.88 7.34
N PHE A 117 -27.20 -41.18 6.97
CA PHE A 117 -26.15 -41.70 6.08
C PHE A 117 -25.48 -42.95 6.65
N GLU A 118 -25.17 -42.97 7.95
CA GLU A 118 -24.59 -44.15 8.61
C GLU A 118 -25.58 -45.32 8.68
N GLY A 119 -26.87 -45.04 8.84
CA GLY A 119 -27.94 -46.03 8.75
C GLY A 119 -28.01 -46.67 7.36
N GLU A 120 -28.06 -45.85 6.31
CA GLU A 120 -28.08 -46.32 4.92
C GLU A 120 -26.84 -47.15 4.57
N LEU A 121 -25.64 -46.65 4.89
CA LEU A 121 -24.39 -47.35 4.59
C LEU A 121 -24.12 -48.54 5.53
N SER A 122 -24.89 -48.72 6.60
CA SER A 122 -24.87 -49.97 7.37
C SER A 122 -25.63 -51.11 6.68
N GLN A 123 -26.54 -50.77 5.76
CA GLN A 123 -27.42 -51.71 5.07
C GLN A 123 -27.10 -51.85 3.57
N LYS A 124 -26.49 -50.82 2.97
CA LYS A 124 -26.18 -50.73 1.54
C LYS A 124 -24.67 -50.68 1.30
N THR A 125 -24.25 -51.29 0.21
CA THR A 125 -22.96 -50.99 -0.42
C THR A 125 -22.94 -49.55 -0.93
N VAL A 126 -21.74 -49.00 -1.18
CA VAL A 126 -21.64 -47.67 -1.81
C VAL A 126 -22.36 -47.68 -3.16
N ALA A 127 -22.25 -48.76 -3.93
CA ALA A 127 -22.94 -48.90 -5.21
C ALA A 127 -24.47 -48.80 -5.11
N GLU A 128 -25.09 -49.53 -4.17
CA GLU A 128 -26.55 -49.47 -3.96
C GLU A 128 -26.99 -48.09 -3.45
N PHE A 129 -26.18 -47.45 -2.60
CA PHE A 129 -26.42 -46.11 -2.12
C PHE A 129 -26.36 -45.09 -3.26
N SER A 130 -25.27 -45.08 -4.03
CA SER A 130 -25.05 -44.17 -5.17
C SER A 130 -26.12 -44.32 -6.24
N GLN A 131 -26.55 -45.55 -6.56
CA GLN A 131 -27.62 -45.80 -7.51
C GLN A 131 -28.96 -45.20 -7.05
N ALA A 132 -29.21 -45.17 -5.74
CA ALA A 132 -30.45 -44.65 -5.17
C ALA A 132 -30.47 -43.12 -5.01
N THR A 133 -29.33 -42.47 -4.77
CA THR A 133 -29.28 -41.07 -4.34
C THR A 133 -28.69 -40.11 -5.37
N MET A 134 -27.65 -40.52 -6.11
CA MET A 134 -26.92 -39.67 -7.05
C MET A 134 -27.81 -39.07 -8.16
N PRO A 135 -28.79 -39.78 -8.76
CA PRO A 135 -29.60 -39.20 -9.83
C PRO A 135 -30.39 -37.95 -9.40
N ALA A 136 -30.73 -37.82 -8.12
CA ALA A 136 -31.47 -36.68 -7.58
C ALA A 136 -30.58 -35.42 -7.40
N LEU A 137 -29.27 -35.54 -7.55
CA LEU A 137 -28.29 -34.45 -7.39
C LEU A 137 -28.01 -33.67 -8.69
N PHE A 138 -28.59 -34.13 -9.80
CA PHE A 138 -28.44 -33.52 -11.12
C PHE A 138 -29.74 -32.83 -11.55
N ALA A 139 -29.62 -31.79 -12.37
CA ALA A 139 -30.78 -31.15 -12.96
C ALA A 139 -31.56 -32.13 -13.88
N PRO A 140 -32.89 -32.00 -14.01
CA PRO A 140 -33.69 -32.89 -14.86
C PRO A 140 -33.26 -32.93 -16.33
N ALA A 141 -32.56 -31.90 -16.81
CA ALA A 141 -32.06 -31.78 -18.18
C ALA A 141 -30.67 -32.39 -18.39
N THR A 142 -30.04 -32.93 -17.35
CA THR A 142 -28.67 -33.45 -17.43
C THR A 142 -28.62 -34.78 -18.17
N ASP A 143 -27.59 -34.94 -19.02
CA ASP A 143 -27.39 -36.15 -19.82
C ASP A 143 -27.38 -37.41 -18.93
N PRO A 144 -28.33 -38.36 -19.12
CA PRO A 144 -28.38 -39.59 -18.34
C PRO A 144 -27.08 -40.41 -18.41
N ALA A 145 -26.31 -40.32 -19.50
CA ALA A 145 -25.02 -40.99 -19.61
C ALA A 145 -23.96 -40.35 -18.70
N LEU A 146 -24.02 -39.03 -18.48
CA LEU A 146 -23.17 -38.34 -17.49
C LEU A 146 -23.54 -38.76 -16.07
N VAL A 147 -24.84 -38.80 -15.75
CA VAL A 147 -25.34 -39.27 -14.45
C VAL A 147 -24.87 -40.71 -14.18
N ALA A 148 -25.03 -41.61 -15.14
CA ALA A 148 -24.57 -43.00 -15.01
C ALA A 148 -23.06 -43.12 -14.77
N ARG A 149 -22.24 -42.27 -15.41
CA ARG A 149 -20.78 -42.23 -15.15
C ARG A 149 -20.47 -41.78 -13.73
N CYS A 150 -21.17 -40.76 -13.21
CA CYS A 150 -21.00 -40.30 -11.84
C CYS A 150 -21.44 -41.36 -10.82
N VAL A 151 -22.56 -42.04 -11.05
CA VAL A 151 -23.01 -43.19 -10.24
C VAL A 151 -21.94 -44.27 -10.20
N ALA A 152 -21.42 -44.70 -11.35
CA ALA A 152 -20.42 -45.77 -11.43
C ALA A 152 -19.11 -45.40 -10.70
N ARG A 153 -18.70 -44.14 -10.73
CA ARG A 153 -17.49 -43.65 -10.04
C ARG A 153 -17.64 -43.65 -8.54
N GLU A 154 -18.74 -43.12 -8.03
CA GLU A 154 -18.99 -43.14 -6.58
C GLU A 154 -19.15 -44.58 -6.08
N SER A 155 -19.82 -45.43 -6.86
CA SER A 155 -20.01 -46.86 -6.57
C SER A 155 -18.69 -47.62 -6.35
N ALA A 156 -17.58 -47.14 -6.92
CA ALA A 156 -16.27 -47.79 -6.84
C ALA A 156 -15.46 -47.38 -5.61
N LYS A 157 -15.97 -46.50 -4.74
CA LYS A 157 -15.25 -46.03 -3.55
C LYS A 157 -15.21 -47.09 -2.45
N ASP A 158 -14.09 -47.11 -1.73
CA ASP A 158 -13.97 -47.93 -0.53
C ASP A 158 -15.01 -47.51 0.51
N HIS A 159 -15.74 -48.49 1.04
CA HIS A 159 -16.87 -48.26 1.94
C HIS A 159 -16.45 -47.55 3.24
N ALA A 160 -15.30 -47.91 3.80
CA ALA A 160 -14.80 -47.32 5.03
C ALA A 160 -14.33 -45.87 4.81
N VAL A 161 -13.61 -45.60 3.71
CA VAL A 161 -13.17 -44.24 3.33
C VAL A 161 -14.37 -43.35 3.02
N TYR A 162 -15.38 -43.88 2.32
CA TYR A 162 -16.60 -43.15 1.99
C TYR A 162 -17.38 -42.75 3.25
N ARG A 163 -17.58 -43.67 4.21
CA ARG A 163 -18.17 -43.35 5.53
C ARG A 163 -17.37 -42.31 6.30
N ALA A 164 -16.04 -42.46 6.34
CA ALA A 164 -15.18 -41.54 7.08
C ALA A 164 -15.22 -40.11 6.49
N SER A 165 -15.30 -40.00 5.16
CA SER A 165 -15.40 -38.71 4.44
C SER A 165 -16.72 -38.00 4.73
N TRP A 166 -17.84 -38.72 4.71
CA TRP A 166 -19.15 -38.19 5.09
C TRP A 166 -19.17 -37.70 6.54
N ARG A 167 -18.59 -38.48 7.46
CA ARG A 167 -18.48 -38.09 8.87
C ARG A 167 -17.69 -36.80 9.02
N ALA A 168 -16.47 -36.74 8.46
CA ALA A 168 -15.60 -35.56 8.55
C ALA A 168 -16.29 -34.30 8.00
N MET A 169 -16.98 -34.41 6.87
CA MET A 169 -17.67 -33.30 6.22
C MET A 169 -18.87 -32.79 7.03
N LEU A 170 -19.71 -33.68 7.57
CA LEU A 170 -20.93 -33.31 8.30
C LEU A 170 -20.66 -32.82 9.74
N THR A 171 -19.52 -33.20 10.33
CA THR A 171 -19.12 -32.72 11.66
C THR A 171 -18.29 -31.43 11.64
N ALA A 172 -17.86 -30.96 10.47
CA ALA A 172 -17.05 -29.76 10.36
C ALA A 172 -17.84 -28.47 10.66
N ASP A 173 -17.18 -27.54 11.35
CA ASP A 173 -17.71 -26.20 11.62
C ASP A 173 -16.67 -25.13 11.25
N MET A 174 -16.85 -24.55 10.06
CA MET A 174 -15.97 -23.51 9.52
C MET A 174 -16.42 -22.09 9.88
N ARG A 175 -17.54 -21.91 10.62
CA ARG A 175 -18.02 -20.57 11.02
C ARG A 175 -16.96 -19.74 11.75
N PRO A 176 -16.15 -20.30 12.68
CA PRO A 176 -15.10 -19.53 13.34
C PRO A 176 -14.02 -19.00 12.39
N ALA A 177 -13.83 -19.65 11.23
CA ALA A 177 -12.85 -19.25 10.25
C ALA A 177 -13.35 -18.17 9.30
N LEU A 178 -14.67 -18.03 9.09
CA LEU A 178 -15.22 -17.10 8.09
C LEU A 178 -14.71 -15.65 8.24
N PRO A 179 -14.65 -15.05 9.45
CA PRO A 179 -14.16 -13.67 9.62
C PRO A 179 -12.66 -13.50 9.29
N THR A 180 -11.91 -14.60 9.22
CA THR A 180 -10.47 -14.61 8.93
C THR A 180 -10.16 -14.74 7.44
N LEU A 181 -11.16 -15.02 6.60
CA LEU A 181 -10.96 -15.21 5.17
C LEU A 181 -10.77 -13.86 4.46
N SER A 182 -9.59 -13.66 3.87
CA SER A 182 -9.22 -12.44 3.13
C SER A 182 -9.13 -12.63 1.61
N ALA A 183 -9.12 -13.89 1.15
CA ALA A 183 -9.09 -14.21 -0.28
C ALA A 183 -10.42 -13.81 -0.96
N PRO A 184 -10.41 -13.37 -2.23
CA PRO A 184 -11.62 -13.22 -3.02
C PRO A 184 -12.41 -14.53 -3.03
N LEU A 185 -13.71 -14.47 -2.70
CA LEU A 185 -14.55 -15.64 -2.53
C LEU A 185 -15.75 -15.60 -3.49
N LEU A 186 -15.86 -16.58 -4.38
CA LEU A 186 -17.05 -16.82 -5.19
C LEU A 186 -17.84 -17.98 -4.59
N LEU A 187 -19.12 -17.76 -4.33
CA LEU A 187 -20.07 -18.77 -3.90
C LEU A 187 -21.02 -19.06 -5.05
N VAL A 188 -21.15 -20.32 -5.45
CA VAL A 188 -22.03 -20.73 -6.56
C VAL A 188 -23.00 -21.81 -6.09
N GLY A 189 -24.29 -21.47 -6.08
CA GLY A 189 -25.38 -22.39 -5.73
C GLY A 189 -26.24 -22.77 -6.93
N GLY A 190 -26.89 -23.93 -6.86
CA GLY A 190 -27.91 -24.35 -7.84
C GLY A 190 -29.31 -24.07 -7.32
N ALA A 191 -30.19 -23.49 -8.13
CA ALA A 191 -31.58 -23.25 -7.73
C ALA A 191 -32.40 -24.54 -7.55
N LEU A 192 -31.94 -25.65 -8.12
CA LEU A 192 -32.57 -26.96 -8.07
C LEU A 192 -31.84 -27.93 -7.12
N ASP A 193 -30.95 -27.44 -6.26
CA ASP A 193 -30.14 -28.27 -5.35
C ASP A 193 -30.97 -28.72 -4.14
N PRO A 194 -31.25 -30.04 -3.98
CA PRO A 194 -32.05 -30.54 -2.87
C PRO A 194 -31.26 -30.77 -1.58
N VAL A 195 -29.93 -30.66 -1.62
CA VAL A 195 -29.03 -31.03 -0.52
C VAL A 195 -28.35 -29.81 0.10
N THR A 196 -27.91 -28.86 -0.73
CA THR A 196 -27.23 -27.63 -0.32
C THR A 196 -27.91 -26.40 -0.90
N PRO A 197 -29.14 -26.04 -0.43
CA PRO A 197 -29.79 -24.83 -0.86
C PRO A 197 -28.92 -23.60 -0.56
N ALA A 198 -28.90 -22.64 -1.48
CA ALA A 198 -28.08 -21.44 -1.35
C ALA A 198 -28.45 -20.61 -0.10
N ASP A 199 -29.72 -20.60 0.29
CA ASP A 199 -30.24 -20.01 1.54
C ASP A 199 -30.62 -21.15 2.51
N PRO A 200 -30.10 -21.18 3.75
CA PRO A 200 -29.19 -20.20 4.36
C PRO A 200 -27.69 -20.47 4.11
N LEU A 201 -27.32 -21.60 3.49
CA LEU A 201 -25.96 -22.14 3.61
C LEU A 201 -24.86 -21.28 2.96
N LEU A 202 -25.12 -20.74 1.77
CA LEU A 202 -24.19 -19.85 1.08
C LEU A 202 -24.46 -18.38 1.45
N THR A 203 -25.71 -18.00 1.74
CA THR A 203 -26.04 -16.64 2.19
C THR A 203 -25.39 -16.31 3.54
N ASP A 204 -25.30 -17.28 4.45
CA ASP A 204 -24.61 -17.11 5.74
C ASP A 204 -23.10 -16.87 5.55
N ILE A 205 -22.48 -17.58 4.59
CA ILE A 205 -21.07 -17.34 4.24
C ILE A 205 -20.92 -15.95 3.61
N ALA A 206 -21.82 -15.57 2.70
CA ALA A 206 -21.79 -14.27 2.05
C ALA A 206 -21.94 -13.11 3.06
N ALA A 207 -22.76 -13.29 4.09
CA ALA A 207 -22.94 -12.32 5.16
C ALA A 207 -21.72 -12.22 6.08
N ALA A 208 -21.01 -13.32 6.30
CA ALA A 208 -19.86 -13.38 7.21
C ALA A 208 -18.52 -12.99 6.57
N VAL A 209 -18.41 -13.03 5.23
CA VAL A 209 -17.14 -12.81 4.51
C VAL A 209 -17.27 -11.59 3.58
N PRO A 210 -16.61 -10.45 3.89
CA PRO A 210 -16.74 -9.22 3.10
C PRO A 210 -16.31 -9.33 1.63
N THR A 211 -15.45 -10.30 1.30
CA THR A 211 -14.96 -10.54 -0.07
C THR A 211 -15.84 -11.49 -0.88
N ALA A 212 -16.96 -11.97 -0.32
CA ALA A 212 -17.82 -12.96 -0.94
C ALA A 212 -18.75 -12.36 -1.99
N ARG A 213 -18.86 -13.04 -3.13
CA ARG A 213 -19.92 -12.84 -4.14
C ARG A 213 -20.71 -14.12 -4.28
N LEU A 214 -22.03 -14.04 -4.14
CA LEU A 214 -22.96 -15.17 -4.30
C LEU A 214 -23.64 -15.12 -5.67
N GLU A 215 -23.60 -16.23 -6.39
CA GLU A 215 -24.28 -16.45 -7.67
C GLU A 215 -25.12 -17.73 -7.58
N VAL A 216 -26.38 -17.66 -8.05
CA VAL A 216 -27.27 -18.83 -8.07
C VAL A 216 -27.66 -19.14 -9.51
N LEU A 217 -27.27 -20.33 -10.00
CA LEU A 217 -27.57 -20.78 -11.35
C LEU A 217 -28.98 -21.39 -11.39
N ALA A 218 -29.90 -20.72 -12.11
CA ALA A 218 -31.30 -21.12 -12.20
C ALA A 218 -31.53 -22.55 -12.72
N ALA A 219 -30.65 -23.03 -13.60
CA ALA A 219 -30.72 -24.36 -14.19
C ALA A 219 -29.81 -25.40 -13.51
N GLY A 220 -29.07 -25.03 -12.46
CA GLY A 220 -28.15 -25.92 -11.76
C GLY A 220 -28.79 -26.63 -10.56
N SER A 221 -28.45 -27.89 -10.34
CA SER A 221 -28.68 -28.64 -9.10
C SER A 221 -27.37 -28.74 -8.29
N HIS A 222 -27.18 -29.80 -7.51
CA HIS A 222 -25.99 -29.97 -6.64
C HIS A 222 -24.69 -30.03 -7.45
N PHE A 223 -24.70 -30.72 -8.60
CA PHE A 223 -23.56 -30.76 -9.53
C PHE A 223 -23.68 -29.72 -10.66
N LEU A 224 -23.95 -28.46 -10.29
CA LEU A 224 -24.14 -27.36 -11.25
C LEU A 224 -22.97 -27.13 -12.21
N ASN A 225 -21.74 -27.50 -11.83
CA ASN A 225 -20.56 -27.45 -12.69
C ASN A 225 -20.65 -28.45 -13.87
N LEU A 226 -21.49 -29.48 -13.73
CA LEU A 226 -21.81 -30.49 -14.75
C LEU A 226 -23.17 -30.24 -15.41
N ASP A 227 -24.17 -29.76 -14.67
CA ASP A 227 -25.50 -29.44 -15.22
C ASP A 227 -25.46 -28.28 -16.23
N CYS A 228 -24.67 -27.24 -15.92
CA CYS A 228 -24.61 -26.01 -16.72
C CYS A 228 -23.16 -25.49 -16.87
N PRO A 229 -22.26 -26.28 -17.49
CA PRO A 229 -20.82 -26.03 -17.50
C PRO A 229 -20.45 -24.71 -18.17
N ALA A 230 -21.18 -24.26 -19.20
CA ALA A 230 -20.89 -22.99 -19.88
C ALA A 230 -21.09 -21.78 -18.94
N ALA A 231 -22.24 -21.71 -18.26
CA ALA A 231 -22.56 -20.64 -17.32
C ALA A 231 -21.61 -20.65 -16.12
N PHE A 232 -21.32 -21.84 -15.58
CA PHE A 232 -20.35 -21.99 -14.50
C PHE A 232 -18.95 -21.53 -14.92
N ASN A 233 -18.48 -21.93 -16.10
CA ASN A 233 -17.16 -21.57 -16.61
C ASN A 233 -17.01 -20.06 -16.87
N GLU A 234 -18.09 -19.39 -17.27
CA GLU A 234 -18.10 -17.93 -17.40
C GLU A 234 -17.92 -17.23 -16.05
N LEU A 235 -18.70 -17.63 -15.04
CA LEU A 235 -18.57 -17.10 -13.67
C LEU A 235 -17.18 -17.35 -13.10
N LEU A 236 -16.67 -18.57 -13.27
CA LEU A 236 -15.35 -18.95 -12.80
C LEU A 236 -14.26 -18.12 -13.48
N ARG A 237 -14.25 -17.99 -14.82
CA ARG A 237 -13.25 -17.16 -15.53
C ARG A 237 -13.30 -15.70 -15.09
N GLY A 238 -14.49 -15.13 -14.89
CA GLY A 238 -14.64 -13.78 -14.39
C GLY A 238 -13.98 -13.60 -13.01
N HIS A 239 -14.21 -14.54 -12.11
CA HIS A 239 -13.61 -14.53 -10.77
C HIS A 239 -12.08 -14.74 -10.80
N LEU A 240 -11.58 -15.70 -11.57
CA LEU A 240 -10.14 -15.95 -11.72
C LEU A 240 -9.39 -14.73 -12.30
N ARG A 241 -10.00 -14.02 -13.26
CA ARG A 241 -9.43 -12.78 -13.82
C ARG A 241 -9.50 -11.61 -12.84
N GLY A 242 -10.58 -11.46 -12.09
CA GLY A 242 -10.67 -10.44 -11.03
C GLY A 242 -9.61 -10.65 -9.94
N ALA A 243 -9.30 -11.91 -9.63
CA ALA A 243 -8.24 -12.27 -8.68
C ALA A 243 -6.81 -12.12 -9.25
N LYS A 244 -6.62 -12.08 -10.57
CA LYS A 244 -5.32 -11.75 -11.22
C LYS A 244 -4.84 -10.33 -10.92
N ALA A 245 -5.74 -9.42 -10.55
CA ALA A 245 -5.47 -8.00 -10.39
C ALA A 245 -5.18 -7.58 -8.93
N ARG A 246 -4.52 -8.43 -8.14
CA ARG A 246 -3.92 -7.99 -6.87
C ARG A 246 -2.40 -7.97 -6.95
N VAL A 247 -1.89 -6.77 -6.75
CA VAL A 247 -0.48 -6.40 -6.52
C VAL A 247 0.17 -7.25 -5.41
N SER A 248 -0.61 -7.96 -4.57
CA SER A 248 -0.16 -8.70 -3.38
C SER A 248 0.85 -9.82 -3.64
N ASP A 249 0.75 -10.51 -4.78
CA ASP A 249 1.40 -11.83 -4.92
C ASP A 249 2.89 -11.78 -5.32
N ARG A 250 3.47 -10.58 -5.48
CA ARG A 250 4.91 -10.39 -5.78
C ARG A 250 5.73 -9.70 -4.68
N LEU A 251 5.15 -9.37 -3.51
CA LEU A 251 5.93 -8.79 -2.39
C LEU A 251 5.68 -9.54 -1.08
N THR A 252 5.52 -10.86 -1.11
CA THR A 252 5.68 -11.63 0.13
C THR A 252 7.16 -11.57 0.48
N PRO A 253 7.56 -11.05 1.66
CA PRO A 253 8.96 -11.09 2.07
C PRO A 253 9.43 -12.54 2.04
N VAL A 254 10.41 -12.84 1.18
CA VAL A 254 11.18 -14.07 1.31
C VAL A 254 12.09 -13.84 2.49
N GLU A 255 11.96 -14.66 3.54
CA GLU A 255 12.87 -14.60 4.69
C GLU A 255 14.32 -14.69 4.18
N PRO A 256 15.17 -13.68 4.46
CA PRO A 256 16.51 -13.64 3.92
C PRO A 256 17.37 -14.76 4.52
N GLY A 257 17.49 -15.86 3.77
CA GLY A 257 18.52 -16.88 3.99
C GLY A 257 19.85 -16.45 3.38
N ALA A 258 20.96 -17.07 3.81
CA ALA A 258 22.25 -16.85 3.16
C ALA A 258 22.14 -17.25 1.68
N TRP A 259 22.45 -16.30 0.78
CA TRP A 259 22.31 -16.50 -0.65
C TRP A 259 23.69 -16.53 -1.32
N THR A 260 24.07 -17.70 -1.81
CA THR A 260 25.29 -17.88 -2.58
C THR A 260 25.03 -17.62 -4.06
N LEU A 261 25.75 -16.65 -4.60
CA LEU A 261 25.75 -16.32 -6.03
C LEU A 261 27.01 -16.88 -6.70
N PRO A 262 26.90 -17.46 -7.90
CA PRO A 262 28.06 -17.84 -8.69
C PRO A 262 28.85 -16.60 -9.14
N ALA A 263 30.00 -16.83 -9.77
CA ALA A 263 30.72 -15.75 -10.44
C ALA A 263 29.85 -15.23 -11.60
N THR A 264 29.56 -13.94 -11.61
CA THR A 264 28.61 -13.29 -12.52
C THR A 264 28.93 -11.80 -12.64
N ALA A 265 28.15 -11.01 -13.38
CA ALA A 265 28.32 -9.56 -13.47
C ALA A 265 28.06 -8.86 -12.12
N THR A 266 28.78 -7.76 -11.86
CA THR A 266 28.54 -6.92 -10.67
C THR A 266 27.09 -6.46 -10.56
N ALA A 267 26.41 -6.17 -11.68
CA ALA A 267 25.00 -5.78 -11.69
C ALA A 267 24.07 -6.86 -11.09
N THR A 268 24.31 -8.13 -11.43
CA THR A 268 23.58 -9.28 -10.87
C THR A 268 23.76 -9.33 -9.36
N GLN A 269 25.00 -9.19 -8.89
CA GLN A 269 25.29 -9.16 -7.47
C GLN A 269 24.71 -7.93 -6.74
N LEU A 270 24.61 -6.78 -7.42
CA LEU A 270 24.01 -5.56 -6.89
C LEU A 270 22.51 -5.76 -6.66
N ILE A 271 21.77 -6.24 -7.66
CA ILE A 271 20.32 -6.45 -7.55
C ILE A 271 19.99 -7.46 -6.45
N ALA A 272 20.73 -8.57 -6.41
CA ALA A 272 20.59 -9.58 -5.36
C ALA A 272 20.85 -8.99 -3.95
N LEU A 273 21.91 -8.18 -3.81
CA LEU A 273 22.24 -7.53 -2.55
C LEU A 273 21.17 -6.55 -2.10
N LEU A 274 20.61 -5.74 -3.01
CA LEU A 274 19.54 -4.81 -2.67
C LEU A 274 18.33 -5.55 -2.08
N GLY A 275 17.89 -6.63 -2.71
CA GLY A 275 16.79 -7.45 -2.21
C GLY A 275 17.12 -8.09 -0.85
N GLN A 276 18.34 -8.61 -0.69
CA GLN A 276 18.81 -9.17 0.60
C GLN A 276 18.84 -8.13 1.72
N ARG A 277 19.00 -6.84 1.40
CA ARG A 277 19.02 -5.72 2.36
C ARG A 277 17.65 -5.08 2.58
N GLY A 278 16.57 -5.71 2.13
CA GLY A 278 15.21 -5.25 2.35
C GLY A 278 14.79 -4.08 1.47
N VAL A 279 15.47 -3.87 0.34
CA VAL A 279 14.94 -3.02 -0.74
C VAL A 279 13.88 -3.82 -1.47
N GLU A 280 12.61 -3.48 -1.24
CA GLU A 280 11.45 -4.18 -1.79
C GLU A 280 11.10 -3.68 -3.19
N LEU A 281 11.52 -2.46 -3.52
CA LEU A 281 11.15 -1.73 -4.72
C LEU A 281 12.38 -1.05 -5.34
N LEU A 282 12.51 -1.21 -6.65
CA LEU A 282 13.37 -0.39 -7.51
C LEU A 282 12.51 0.27 -8.59
N ALA A 283 12.14 1.52 -8.37
CA ALA A 283 11.40 2.33 -9.35
C ALA A 283 12.37 2.96 -10.34
N ALA A 284 12.05 2.96 -11.63
CA ALA A 284 12.97 3.49 -12.64
C ALA A 284 12.31 4.04 -13.91
N ASN A 285 12.96 5.04 -14.51
CA ASN A 285 12.84 5.32 -15.93
C ASN A 285 14.13 4.82 -16.60
N SER A 286 14.01 3.83 -17.49
CA SER A 286 15.17 3.16 -18.06
C SER A 286 15.82 3.96 -19.20
N GLY A 287 17.15 3.87 -19.27
CA GLY A 287 17.97 4.44 -20.35
C GLY A 287 19.04 3.48 -20.84
N THR A 288 19.92 3.92 -21.75
CA THR A 288 20.93 3.05 -22.40
C THR A 288 22.01 2.50 -21.45
N ASP A 289 22.11 3.05 -20.25
CA ASP A 289 22.96 2.61 -19.13
C ASP A 289 22.34 1.44 -18.33
N PHE A 290 21.06 1.13 -18.53
CA PHE A 290 20.36 0.06 -17.82
C PHE A 290 20.66 -1.34 -18.37
N THR A 291 21.38 -1.46 -19.49
CA THR A 291 21.64 -2.78 -20.11
C THR A 291 22.18 -3.82 -19.11
N PRO A 292 23.09 -3.50 -18.17
CA PRO A 292 23.56 -4.48 -17.18
C PRO A 292 22.50 -4.81 -16.13
N ILE A 293 21.64 -3.85 -15.77
CA ILE A 293 20.55 -4.04 -14.81
C ILE A 293 19.46 -4.95 -15.40
N ILE A 294 19.13 -4.76 -16.69
CA ILE A 294 18.16 -5.59 -17.40
C ILE A 294 18.65 -7.04 -17.47
N GLU A 295 19.91 -7.24 -17.86
CA GLU A 295 20.52 -8.58 -17.92
C GLU A 295 20.56 -9.24 -16.54
N ALA A 296 20.96 -8.49 -15.50
CA ALA A 296 20.97 -8.95 -14.11
C ALA A 296 19.60 -9.47 -13.65
N TYR A 297 18.52 -8.74 -13.95
CA TYR A 297 17.17 -9.20 -13.60
C TYR A 297 16.73 -10.43 -14.38
N ALA A 298 17.13 -10.55 -15.65
CA ALA A 298 16.84 -11.75 -16.44
C ALA A 298 17.57 -12.98 -15.88
N GLU A 299 18.85 -12.83 -15.52
CA GLU A 299 19.65 -13.88 -14.89
C GLU A 299 19.07 -14.33 -13.55
N LEU A 300 18.53 -13.39 -12.77
CA LEU A 300 17.93 -13.64 -11.46
C LEU A 300 16.46 -14.07 -11.52
N SER A 301 15.86 -14.22 -12.69
CA SER A 301 14.42 -14.46 -12.82
C SER A 301 13.92 -15.72 -12.10
N ASP A 302 14.76 -16.76 -12.03
CA ASP A 302 14.49 -18.01 -11.31
C ASP A 302 15.24 -18.11 -9.97
N ALA A 303 15.81 -17.01 -9.49
CA ALA A 303 16.58 -17.01 -8.25
C ALA A 303 15.70 -17.23 -7.01
N PRO A 304 16.16 -18.02 -6.02
CA PRO A 304 15.39 -18.30 -4.81
C PRO A 304 15.43 -17.16 -3.77
N GLY A 305 16.28 -16.15 -3.97
CA GLY A 305 16.49 -15.05 -3.02
C GLY A 305 15.51 -13.88 -3.19
N PRO A 306 15.37 -13.00 -2.18
CA PRO A 306 14.56 -11.79 -2.31
C PRO A 306 15.15 -10.87 -3.40
N LEU A 307 14.28 -10.37 -4.27
CA LEU A 307 14.61 -9.39 -5.30
C LEU A 307 13.73 -8.16 -5.14
N PRO A 308 14.25 -6.94 -5.36
CA PRO A 308 13.40 -5.77 -5.46
C PRO A 308 12.43 -5.94 -6.63
N ARG A 309 11.20 -5.45 -6.48
CA ARG A 309 10.29 -5.35 -7.62
C ARG A 309 10.72 -4.19 -8.50
N LEU A 310 10.95 -4.47 -9.78
CA LEU A 310 11.07 -3.43 -10.79
C LEU A 310 9.73 -2.76 -11.06
N VAL A 311 9.71 -1.43 -10.99
CA VAL A 311 8.56 -0.62 -11.41
C VAL A 311 9.02 0.37 -12.47
N GLN A 312 8.61 0.12 -13.72
CA GLN A 312 8.86 1.02 -14.83
C GLN A 312 7.94 2.25 -14.74
N CYS A 313 8.54 3.42 -14.66
CA CYS A 313 7.86 4.71 -14.63
C CYS A 313 8.19 5.49 -15.91
N PRO A 314 7.21 5.92 -16.71
CA PRO A 314 7.46 6.72 -17.91
C PRO A 314 8.13 8.09 -17.68
N HIS A 315 8.26 8.55 -16.43
CA HIS A 315 8.98 9.76 -16.06
C HIS A 315 9.69 9.60 -14.70
N GLU A 316 10.91 10.12 -14.55
CA GLU A 316 11.71 9.96 -13.33
C GLU A 316 11.09 10.62 -12.09
N ALA A 317 10.38 11.74 -12.26
CA ALA A 317 9.63 12.37 -11.17
C ALA A 317 8.60 11.41 -10.55
N THR A 318 7.90 10.61 -11.36
CA THR A 318 7.00 9.55 -10.87
C THR A 318 7.79 8.47 -10.13
N ALA A 319 8.94 8.05 -10.67
CA ALA A 319 9.77 7.00 -10.07
C ALA A 319 10.25 7.37 -8.67
N ILE A 320 10.81 8.58 -8.50
CA ILE A 320 11.31 9.03 -7.20
C ILE A 320 10.18 9.30 -6.21
N ALA A 321 9.05 9.85 -6.67
CA ALA A 321 7.88 10.03 -5.82
C ALA A 321 7.31 8.69 -5.33
N LEU A 322 7.28 7.67 -6.19
CA LEU A 322 6.81 6.32 -5.84
C LEU A 322 7.73 5.66 -4.80
N ALA A 323 9.05 5.71 -4.99
CA ALA A 323 10.00 5.21 -4.00
C ALA A 323 9.91 5.97 -2.66
N HIS A 324 9.73 7.29 -2.71
CA HIS A 324 9.50 8.14 -1.53
C HIS A 324 8.24 7.68 -0.78
N GLY A 325 7.11 7.54 -1.47
CA GLY A 325 5.85 7.08 -0.89
C GLY A 325 5.96 5.71 -0.22
N HIS A 326 6.65 4.77 -0.85
CA HIS A 326 6.87 3.45 -0.27
C HIS A 326 7.71 3.52 1.01
N ALA A 327 8.78 4.33 1.02
CA ALA A 327 9.64 4.51 2.18
C ALA A 327 8.93 5.15 3.39
N LEU A 328 7.88 5.97 3.16
CA LEU A 328 7.07 6.54 4.24
C LEU A 328 6.31 5.47 5.04
N ILE A 329 5.94 4.36 4.41
CA ILE A 329 5.25 3.24 5.08
C ILE A 329 6.25 2.18 5.56
N SER A 330 7.19 1.75 4.70
CA SER A 330 8.13 0.69 5.07
C SER A 330 9.16 1.15 6.11
N ARG A 331 9.33 2.46 6.28
CA ARG A 331 10.32 3.10 7.16
C ARG A 331 11.78 2.67 6.86
N ARG A 332 12.01 2.13 5.67
CA ARG A 332 13.29 1.66 5.14
C ARG A 332 13.60 2.32 3.81
N ALA A 333 14.88 2.48 3.50
CA ALA A 333 15.32 3.04 2.23
C ALA A 333 14.82 2.18 1.06
N GLN A 334 14.06 2.80 0.15
CA GLN A 334 13.68 2.20 -1.12
C GLN A 334 14.54 2.78 -2.25
N ALA A 335 14.72 1.99 -3.30
CA ALA A 335 15.58 2.36 -4.41
C ALA A 335 14.81 3.01 -5.55
N VAL A 336 15.45 4.01 -6.14
CA VAL A 336 15.04 4.61 -7.42
C VAL A 336 16.26 4.66 -8.33
N MET A 337 16.09 4.40 -9.62
CA MET A 337 17.16 4.56 -10.60
C MET A 337 16.71 5.45 -11.76
N GLY A 338 17.46 6.51 -12.02
CA GLY A 338 17.28 7.36 -13.20
C GLY A 338 18.40 7.20 -14.22
N HIS A 339 18.15 7.68 -15.44
CA HIS A 339 19.17 7.76 -16.49
C HIS A 339 20.30 8.74 -16.11
N VAL A 340 21.41 8.66 -16.85
CA VAL A 340 22.59 9.52 -16.71
C VAL A 340 22.20 11.01 -16.80
N GLY A 341 22.77 11.84 -15.93
CA GLY A 341 22.74 13.31 -16.06
C GLY A 341 21.32 13.90 -16.09
N VAL A 342 20.73 14.00 -17.29
CA VAL A 342 19.39 14.57 -17.52
C VAL A 342 18.27 13.78 -16.83
N GLY A 343 18.35 12.44 -16.81
CA GLY A 343 17.38 11.64 -16.06
C GLY A 343 17.52 11.86 -14.56
N THR A 344 18.77 11.99 -14.08
CA THR A 344 19.04 12.39 -12.70
C THR A 344 18.48 13.78 -12.41
N ALA A 345 18.60 14.73 -13.32
CA ALA A 345 18.06 16.08 -13.17
C ALA A 345 16.53 16.06 -13.01
N ASN A 346 15.81 15.19 -13.74
CA ASN A 346 14.36 15.01 -13.59
C ASN A 346 13.95 14.47 -12.21
N MET A 347 14.84 13.80 -11.48
CA MET A 347 14.60 13.35 -10.10
C MET A 347 14.82 14.45 -9.05
N GLY A 348 15.45 15.57 -9.41
CA GLY A 348 15.99 16.53 -8.44
C GLY A 348 14.98 17.05 -7.43
N LEU A 349 13.75 17.32 -7.88
CA LEU A 349 12.66 17.73 -7.01
C LEU A 349 12.36 16.70 -5.91
N GLY A 350 12.30 15.42 -6.27
CA GLY A 350 12.06 14.32 -5.33
C GLY A 350 13.20 14.15 -4.33
N ILE A 351 14.46 14.35 -4.76
CA ILE A 351 15.64 14.27 -3.89
C ILE A 351 15.60 15.38 -2.83
N ILE A 352 15.31 16.62 -3.26
CA ILE A 352 15.19 17.77 -2.36
C ILE A 352 14.04 17.53 -1.36
N ASN A 353 12.88 17.06 -1.84
CA ASN A 353 11.74 16.77 -0.98
C ASN A 353 12.09 15.70 0.06
N ALA A 354 12.71 14.58 -0.34
CA ALA A 354 13.10 13.49 0.56
C ALA A 354 14.11 13.96 1.62
N ARG A 355 15.09 14.80 1.24
CA ARG A 355 16.08 15.34 2.18
C ARG A 355 15.46 16.22 3.25
N ARG A 356 14.53 17.10 2.86
CA ARG A 356 13.84 18.00 3.80
C ARG A 356 12.76 17.31 4.61
N ALA A 357 12.23 16.19 4.14
CA ALA A 357 11.34 15.32 4.91
C ALA A 357 12.10 14.33 5.83
N GLN A 358 13.41 14.20 5.64
CA GLN A 358 14.24 13.16 6.27
C GLN A 358 13.73 11.74 5.95
N VAL A 359 13.40 11.50 4.67
CA VAL A 359 12.98 10.18 4.17
C VAL A 359 14.20 9.43 3.62
N PRO A 360 14.49 8.22 4.14
CA PRO A 360 15.63 7.43 3.67
C PRO A 360 15.35 6.91 2.26
N MET A 361 16.32 7.08 1.34
CA MET A 361 16.21 6.59 -0.03
C MET A 361 17.58 6.24 -0.60
N LEU A 362 17.62 5.22 -1.45
CA LEU A 362 18.78 4.89 -2.26
C LEU A 362 18.56 5.42 -3.69
N VAL A 363 19.11 6.60 -3.98
CA VAL A 363 19.01 7.22 -5.31
C VAL A 363 20.16 6.72 -6.17
N LEU A 364 19.85 5.89 -7.15
CA LEU A 364 20.79 5.37 -8.13
C LEU A 364 20.69 6.19 -9.42
N ALA A 365 21.81 6.36 -10.11
CA ALA A 365 21.80 6.91 -11.45
C ALA A 365 22.84 6.26 -12.33
N GLY A 366 22.53 6.14 -13.61
CA GLY A 366 23.53 5.84 -14.62
C GLY A 366 24.70 6.81 -14.58
N ARG A 367 25.88 6.32 -14.95
CA ARG A 367 27.05 7.14 -15.25
C ARG A 367 27.64 6.73 -16.59
N THR A 368 28.07 7.71 -17.37
CA THR A 368 28.79 7.47 -18.62
C THR A 368 30.03 6.61 -18.39
N PRO A 369 30.32 5.64 -19.27
CA PRO A 369 31.57 4.90 -19.23
C PRO A 369 32.82 5.80 -19.26
N HIS A 370 33.83 5.44 -18.47
CA HIS A 370 35.13 6.09 -18.39
C HIS A 370 36.04 5.73 -19.58
N TYR A 371 35.87 4.53 -20.15
CA TYR A 371 36.73 3.98 -21.19
C TYR A 371 36.01 3.86 -22.53
N GLU A 372 36.76 4.06 -23.62
CA GLU A 372 36.26 3.95 -24.99
C GLU A 372 36.41 2.54 -25.57
N GLU A 373 37.36 1.74 -25.07
CA GLU A 373 37.64 0.38 -25.54
C GLU A 373 38.23 -0.51 -24.43
N GLY A 374 38.35 -1.81 -24.70
CA GLY A 374 39.12 -2.75 -23.86
C GLY A 374 38.40 -3.35 -22.65
N LEU A 375 37.17 -2.92 -22.32
CA LEU A 375 36.37 -3.45 -21.21
C LEU A 375 34.91 -3.72 -21.61
N PRO A 376 34.21 -4.66 -20.96
CA PRO A 376 32.76 -4.76 -21.07
C PRO A 376 32.08 -3.48 -20.59
N GLY A 377 31.02 -3.05 -21.28
CA GLY A 377 30.25 -1.86 -20.89
C GLY A 377 30.83 -0.50 -21.29
N VAL A 378 31.92 -0.47 -22.08
CA VAL A 378 32.52 0.76 -22.62
C VAL A 378 31.56 1.60 -23.48
N ARG A 379 32.03 2.77 -23.90
CA ARG A 379 31.28 3.63 -24.81
C ARG A 379 30.95 2.91 -26.12
N THR A 380 29.67 2.92 -26.48
CA THR A 380 29.06 2.23 -27.61
C THR A 380 28.00 3.08 -28.31
N ASN A 381 27.68 4.27 -27.80
CA ASN A 381 26.65 5.16 -28.36
C ASN A 381 27.05 6.64 -28.23
N PHE A 382 26.80 7.46 -29.26
CA PHE A 382 27.22 8.86 -29.32
C PHE A 382 26.75 9.70 -28.11
N VAL A 383 25.57 9.38 -27.56
CA VAL A 383 25.01 10.08 -26.39
C VAL A 383 25.92 10.01 -25.17
N GLN A 384 26.75 8.97 -25.06
CA GLN A 384 27.68 8.81 -23.93
C GLN A 384 28.76 9.90 -23.92
N TRP A 385 29.22 10.40 -25.07
CA TRP A 385 30.13 11.55 -25.10
C TRP A 385 29.42 12.85 -24.76
N GLY A 386 28.17 13.03 -25.19
CA GLY A 386 27.40 14.25 -24.93
C GLY A 386 26.89 14.38 -23.49
N GLN A 387 26.62 13.26 -22.83
CA GLN A 387 26.11 13.20 -21.46
C GLN A 387 27.21 13.05 -20.40
N ASP A 388 28.49 13.03 -20.80
CA ASP A 388 29.59 12.88 -19.85
C ASP A 388 29.78 14.14 -19.00
N THR A 389 29.64 13.98 -17.68
CA THR A 389 29.76 15.07 -16.70
C THR A 389 31.05 14.94 -15.90
N ARG A 390 31.74 16.07 -15.65
CA ARG A 390 32.96 16.10 -14.82
C ARG A 390 32.72 15.66 -13.37
N ASP A 391 31.63 16.10 -12.77
CA ASP A 391 31.19 15.75 -11.41
C ASP A 391 29.66 15.61 -11.40
N GLN A 392 29.17 14.39 -11.62
CA GLN A 392 27.72 14.12 -11.56
C GLN A 392 27.19 14.19 -10.12
N GLY A 393 28.04 13.90 -9.12
CA GLY A 393 27.71 13.98 -7.70
C GLY A 393 27.31 15.39 -7.27
N ALA A 394 27.93 16.41 -7.88
CA ALA A 394 27.65 17.82 -7.60
C ALA A 394 26.19 18.23 -7.82
N TYR A 395 25.41 17.49 -8.63
CA TYR A 395 24.01 17.86 -8.88
C TYR A 395 23.19 17.91 -7.60
N PHE A 396 23.41 16.97 -6.69
CA PHE A 396 22.57 16.78 -5.52
C PHE A 396 23.33 16.60 -4.21
N ARG A 397 24.66 16.83 -4.19
CA ARG A 397 25.50 16.71 -2.99
C ARG A 397 24.95 17.47 -1.78
N GLU A 398 24.39 18.66 -1.97
CA GLU A 398 23.74 19.45 -0.91
C GLU A 398 22.51 18.73 -0.32
N PHE A 399 21.79 17.98 -1.15
CA PHE A 399 20.52 17.34 -0.82
C PHE A 399 20.66 15.85 -0.52
N THR A 400 21.87 15.31 -0.44
CA THR A 400 22.11 13.90 -0.11
C THR A 400 23.01 13.80 1.10
N ARG A 401 22.81 12.77 1.92
CA ARG A 401 23.64 12.47 3.09
C ARG A 401 25.04 11.99 2.69
N TRP A 402 25.13 11.37 1.52
CA TRP A 402 26.36 10.82 0.96
C TRP A 402 26.20 10.62 -0.54
N ASP A 403 27.23 10.97 -1.32
CA ASP A 403 27.35 10.64 -2.74
C ASP A 403 28.57 9.74 -3.01
N TYR A 404 28.43 8.77 -3.92
CA TYR A 404 29.53 7.88 -4.30
C TYR A 404 29.37 7.29 -5.72
N GLU A 405 30.48 7.11 -6.42
CA GLU A 405 30.51 6.43 -7.73
C GLU A 405 31.04 5.01 -7.57
N LEU A 406 30.27 4.01 -8.02
CA LEU A 406 30.69 2.61 -7.98
C LEU A 406 31.89 2.38 -8.90
N ARG A 407 32.98 1.82 -8.36
CA ARG A 407 34.24 1.62 -9.10
C ARG A 407 34.50 0.18 -9.55
N GLY A 408 33.74 -0.79 -9.04
CA GLY A 408 33.90 -2.20 -9.39
C GLY A 408 33.33 -3.16 -8.33
N PRO A 409 33.51 -4.48 -8.50
CA PRO A 409 32.85 -5.50 -7.69
C PRO A 409 33.40 -5.66 -6.27
N HIS A 410 34.69 -5.38 -6.04
CA HIS A 410 35.38 -5.74 -4.79
C HIS A 410 34.83 -5.05 -3.54
N ALA A 411 34.18 -3.89 -3.67
CA ALA A 411 33.66 -3.11 -2.54
C ALA A 411 32.12 -3.03 -2.54
N LEU A 412 31.43 -3.85 -3.33
CA LEU A 412 29.99 -3.72 -3.54
C LEU A 412 29.19 -3.81 -2.23
N ASP A 413 29.47 -4.81 -1.39
CA ASP A 413 28.79 -4.97 -0.09
C ASP A 413 29.05 -3.77 0.82
N THR A 414 30.31 -3.37 0.95
CA THR A 414 30.72 -2.20 1.73
C THR A 414 30.01 -0.93 1.27
N VAL A 415 29.89 -0.72 -0.04
CA VAL A 415 29.26 0.48 -0.60
C VAL A 415 27.76 0.48 -0.31
N ILE A 416 27.05 -0.63 -0.55
CA ILE A 416 25.60 -0.71 -0.36
C ILE A 416 25.22 -0.72 1.13
N ASP A 417 25.91 -1.51 1.96
CA ASP A 417 25.65 -1.54 3.40
C ASP A 417 25.91 -0.17 4.03
N ARG A 418 26.96 0.52 3.59
CA ARG A 418 27.23 1.91 4.01
C ARG A 418 26.17 2.89 3.50
N ALA A 419 25.75 2.76 2.24
CA ALA A 419 24.74 3.63 1.66
C ALA A 419 23.43 3.56 2.48
N LEU A 420 22.97 2.35 2.75
CA LEU A 420 21.74 2.09 3.52
C LEU A 420 21.89 2.54 4.98
N ALA A 421 23.01 2.19 5.64
CA ALA A 421 23.27 2.63 7.00
C ALA A 421 23.25 4.16 7.13
N ILE A 422 23.89 4.90 6.21
CA ILE A 422 23.88 6.37 6.22
C ILE A 422 22.49 6.93 5.94
N ALA A 423 21.75 6.34 4.99
CA ALA A 423 20.41 6.79 4.62
C ALA A 423 19.43 6.67 5.80
N GLU A 424 19.53 5.59 6.56
CA GLU A 424 18.60 5.22 7.64
C GLU A 424 19.04 5.70 9.04
N SER A 425 20.29 6.16 9.20
CA SER A 425 20.78 6.73 10.46
C SER A 425 20.23 8.13 10.70
N ASP A 426 20.04 8.50 11.97
CA ASP A 426 19.49 9.81 12.33
C ASP A 426 20.50 10.96 12.11
N PRO A 427 20.06 12.13 11.59
CA PRO A 427 18.80 12.32 10.87
C PRO A 427 18.83 11.63 9.50
N ARG A 428 17.73 10.95 9.17
CA ARG A 428 17.57 10.15 7.94
C ARG A 428 17.58 11.01 6.67
N GLY A 429 17.87 10.40 5.53
CA GLY A 429 17.76 11.09 4.24
C GLY A 429 18.26 10.28 3.04
N PRO A 430 18.16 10.84 1.82
CA PRO A 430 18.59 10.17 0.61
C PRO A 430 20.13 10.10 0.52
N VAL A 431 20.62 9.02 -0.07
CA VAL A 431 22.01 8.87 -0.54
C VAL A 431 22.02 8.71 -2.05
N TYR A 432 23.11 9.12 -2.71
CA TYR A 432 23.20 9.15 -4.17
C TYR A 432 24.37 8.30 -4.68
N LEU A 433 24.07 7.26 -5.46
CA LEU A 433 25.07 6.40 -6.08
C LEU A 433 25.04 6.50 -7.60
N THR A 434 26.19 6.78 -8.21
CA THR A 434 26.35 6.74 -9.65
C THR A 434 26.95 5.40 -10.08
N LEU A 435 26.41 4.84 -11.16
CA LEU A 435 26.68 3.47 -11.60
C LEU A 435 27.20 3.48 -13.05
N PRO A 436 28.52 3.51 -13.26
CA PRO A 436 29.09 3.37 -14.59
C PRO A 436 28.90 1.95 -15.11
N LYS A 437 28.77 1.79 -16.43
CA LYS A 437 28.52 0.47 -17.04
C LYS A 437 29.69 -0.48 -16.87
N GLU A 438 30.93 -0.03 -16.93
CA GLU A 438 32.09 -0.94 -16.83
C GLU A 438 32.17 -1.60 -15.44
N PRO A 439 32.03 -0.88 -14.31
CA PRO A 439 31.84 -1.47 -13.00
C PRO A 439 30.68 -2.46 -12.93
N LEU A 440 29.52 -2.13 -13.52
CA LEU A 440 28.33 -2.98 -13.52
C LEU A 440 28.51 -4.27 -14.35
N CYS A 441 29.18 -4.18 -15.49
CA CYS A 441 29.48 -5.31 -16.38
C CYS A 441 30.70 -6.12 -15.95
N ALA A 442 31.53 -5.59 -15.05
CA ALA A 442 32.75 -6.27 -14.61
C ALA A 442 32.40 -7.64 -13.99
N PRO A 443 33.20 -8.68 -14.27
CA PRO A 443 33.00 -9.97 -13.64
C PRO A 443 33.31 -9.88 -12.14
N ALA A 444 32.36 -10.32 -11.33
CA ALA A 444 32.45 -10.43 -9.89
C ALA A 444 32.65 -11.90 -9.50
N PRO A 445 33.55 -12.22 -8.55
CA PRO A 445 33.75 -13.59 -8.09
C PRO A 445 32.50 -14.13 -7.38
N ALA A 446 32.36 -15.46 -7.34
CA ALA A 446 31.31 -16.11 -6.58
C ALA A 446 31.39 -15.68 -5.11
N ARG A 447 30.23 -15.39 -4.50
CA ARG A 447 30.15 -14.90 -3.12
C ARG A 447 28.88 -15.36 -2.44
N THR A 448 28.93 -15.45 -1.12
CA THR A 448 27.73 -15.60 -0.29
C THR A 448 27.40 -14.24 0.31
N ILE A 449 26.21 -13.73 0.02
CA ILE A 449 25.72 -12.51 0.63
C ILE A 449 25.30 -12.86 2.06
N ALA A 450 25.98 -12.26 3.04
CA ALA A 450 25.61 -12.41 4.44
C ALA A 450 24.19 -11.90 4.68
N VAL A 451 23.45 -12.54 5.60
CA VAL A 451 22.09 -12.09 5.97
C VAL A 451 22.14 -10.69 6.55
N GLU A 452 23.01 -10.49 7.53
CA GLU A 452 23.18 -9.20 8.20
C GLU A 452 24.07 -8.23 7.40
N PRO A 453 23.75 -6.93 7.42
CA PRO A 453 24.63 -5.90 6.86
C PRO A 453 25.91 -5.74 7.69
N ALA A 454 26.98 -5.31 7.04
CA ALA A 454 28.27 -5.05 7.69
C ALA A 454 28.30 -3.72 8.49
N GLN A 455 27.29 -2.85 8.34
CA GLN A 455 27.17 -1.59 9.07
C GLN A 455 25.81 -1.50 9.76
N GLU A 456 25.83 -1.17 11.04
CA GLU A 456 24.64 -0.93 11.85
C GLU A 456 24.11 0.49 11.62
N VAL A 457 22.79 0.63 11.67
CA VAL A 457 22.11 1.94 11.59
C VAL A 457 22.26 2.66 12.93
N ALA A 458 22.70 3.92 12.89
CA ALA A 458 22.85 4.74 14.09
C ALA A 458 21.53 5.45 14.44
N HIS A 459 21.00 5.15 15.62
CA HIS A 459 19.80 5.79 16.16
C HIS A 459 20.12 6.71 17.34
N ALA A 460 19.38 7.81 17.46
CA ALA A 460 19.50 8.67 18.62
C ALA A 460 18.94 7.99 19.89
N GLY A 461 19.63 8.12 21.02
CA GLY A 461 19.07 7.81 22.34
C GLY A 461 18.16 8.94 22.85
N PRO A 462 17.55 8.81 24.05
CA PRO A 462 16.84 9.93 24.68
C PRO A 462 17.77 11.12 24.92
N ALA A 463 17.18 12.31 25.07
CA ALA A 463 17.93 13.50 25.41
C ALA A 463 18.73 13.35 26.73
N ASP A 464 19.83 14.10 26.82
CA ASP A 464 20.71 14.09 28.00
C ASP A 464 19.95 14.31 29.33
N ALA A 465 20.37 13.59 30.38
CA ALA A 465 19.68 13.56 31.66
C ALA A 465 19.62 14.94 32.35
N LEU A 466 20.66 15.76 32.23
CA LEU A 466 20.68 17.11 32.81
C LEU A 466 19.73 18.04 32.04
N ALA A 467 19.72 17.93 30.72
CA ALA A 467 18.79 18.67 29.86
C ALA A 467 17.32 18.27 30.15
N LEU A 468 17.04 16.97 30.32
CA LEU A 468 15.73 16.46 30.73
C LEU A 468 15.29 16.99 32.10
N ALA A 469 16.18 16.98 33.10
CA ALA A 469 15.86 17.51 34.43
C ALA A 469 15.49 19.01 34.40
N ARG A 470 16.23 19.78 33.60
CA ARG A 470 15.93 21.21 33.37
C ARG A 470 14.61 21.42 32.63
N ALA A 471 14.34 20.63 31.60
CA ALA A 471 13.06 20.66 30.89
C ALA A 471 11.89 20.35 31.83
N ARG A 472 11.98 19.29 32.66
CA ARG A 472 10.96 18.95 33.68
C ARG A 472 10.71 20.11 34.63
N THR A 473 11.76 20.80 35.08
CA THR A 473 11.65 21.98 35.95
C THR A 473 10.86 23.11 35.26
N TRP A 474 11.15 23.39 33.99
CA TRP A 474 10.47 24.44 33.23
C TRP A 474 9.01 24.09 32.93
N ILE A 475 8.74 22.83 32.58
CA ILE A 475 7.39 22.32 32.33
C ILE A 475 6.54 22.41 33.59
N ALA A 476 7.08 21.98 34.75
CA ALA A 476 6.36 22.04 36.03
C ALA A 476 6.06 23.48 36.49
N ALA A 477 6.92 24.44 36.14
CA ALA A 477 6.74 25.86 36.48
C ALA A 477 5.76 26.59 35.55
N SER A 478 5.58 26.11 34.31
CA SER A 478 4.71 26.72 33.31
C SER A 478 3.25 26.33 33.51
N ARG A 479 2.33 27.29 33.37
CA ARG A 479 0.87 27.02 33.37
C ARG A 479 0.25 27.10 31.99
N ARG A 480 1.02 27.61 31.01
CA ARG A 480 0.56 27.87 29.64
C ARG A 480 1.63 27.36 28.67
N THR A 481 1.72 26.03 28.59
CA THR A 481 2.66 25.33 27.72
C THR A 481 1.99 25.01 26.39
N LEU A 482 2.69 25.29 25.29
CA LEU A 482 2.26 24.95 23.93
C LEU A 482 3.32 24.06 23.27
N VAL A 483 2.91 22.91 22.77
CA VAL A 483 3.69 22.09 21.87
C VAL A 483 3.39 22.52 20.44
N ILE A 484 4.43 22.67 19.63
CA ILE A 484 4.30 22.88 18.19
C ILE A 484 5.10 21.78 17.47
N THR A 485 4.46 21.06 16.56
CA THR A 485 5.11 19.98 15.80
C THR A 485 4.73 20.01 14.33
N ALA A 486 5.58 19.43 13.48
CA ALA A 486 5.32 19.27 12.05
C ALA A 486 5.56 17.82 11.59
N ASP A 487 6.63 17.19 12.09
CA ASP A 487 7.10 15.89 11.59
C ASP A 487 7.43 14.87 12.70
N VAL A 488 6.91 15.02 13.93
CA VAL A 488 7.19 14.04 15.00
C VAL A 488 6.64 12.65 14.66
N GLY A 489 5.57 12.57 13.86
CA GLY A 489 5.00 11.33 13.32
C GLY A 489 5.94 10.52 12.41
N ARG A 490 7.11 11.08 12.06
CA ARG A 490 8.20 10.33 11.43
C ARG A 490 8.73 9.21 12.33
N HIS A 491 8.61 9.36 13.64
CA HIS A 491 9.08 8.40 14.63
C HIS A 491 7.96 7.45 15.05
N VAL A 492 8.21 6.15 15.02
CA VAL A 492 7.21 5.13 15.36
C VAL A 492 6.84 5.25 16.84
N GLY A 493 5.54 5.34 17.14
CA GLY A 493 5.04 5.52 18.51
C GLY A 493 5.05 6.96 19.03
N ALA A 494 5.45 7.93 18.20
CA ALA A 494 5.47 9.34 18.60
C ALA A 494 4.09 9.94 18.88
N PRO A 495 3.02 9.68 18.10
CA PRO A 495 1.69 10.21 18.41
C PRO A 495 1.22 9.79 19.81
N GLU A 496 1.44 8.54 20.20
CA GLU A 496 1.08 8.00 21.51
C GLU A 496 1.92 8.66 22.62
N ALA A 497 3.24 8.77 22.42
CA ALA A 497 4.14 9.44 23.35
C ALA A 497 3.76 10.92 23.54
N LEU A 498 3.40 11.60 22.45
CA LEU A 498 2.98 13.00 22.47
C LEU A 498 1.61 13.17 23.16
N VAL A 499 0.65 12.26 22.97
CA VAL A 499 -0.61 12.24 23.73
C VAL A 499 -0.33 12.09 25.22
N ARG A 500 0.51 11.12 25.60
CA ARG A 500 0.89 10.92 27.01
C ARG A 500 1.55 12.17 27.60
N PHE A 501 2.47 12.78 26.86
CA PHE A 501 3.21 13.97 27.26
C PHE A 501 2.31 15.21 27.38
N SER A 502 1.44 15.46 26.39
CA SER A 502 0.53 16.62 26.39
C SER A 502 -0.34 16.65 27.65
N ARG A 503 -0.81 15.47 28.11
CA ARG A 503 -1.57 15.31 29.35
C ARG A 503 -0.70 15.57 30.58
N ALA A 504 0.46 14.94 30.66
CA ALA A 504 1.40 15.11 31.77
C ALA A 504 1.83 16.57 31.96
N ALA A 505 2.13 17.26 30.86
CA ALA A 505 2.58 18.65 30.82
C ALA A 505 1.43 19.67 30.81
N ARG A 506 0.17 19.20 30.74
CA ARG A 506 -1.03 20.04 30.53
C ARG A 506 -0.83 21.02 29.36
N ALA A 507 -0.19 20.53 28.30
CA ALA A 507 0.21 21.33 27.15
C ALA A 507 -0.82 21.20 26.03
N GLY A 508 -1.18 22.33 25.41
CA GLY A 508 -1.89 22.31 24.14
C GLY A 508 -0.94 21.91 23.01
N VAL A 509 -1.45 21.27 21.97
CA VAL A 509 -0.66 20.80 20.82
C VAL A 509 -1.17 21.47 19.55
N VAL A 510 -0.26 22.04 18.77
CA VAL A 510 -0.54 22.56 17.42
C VAL A 510 0.34 21.84 16.42
N GLU A 511 -0.26 21.37 15.34
CA GLU A 511 0.48 20.90 14.18
C GLU A 511 0.63 22.05 13.18
N PHE A 512 1.83 22.58 12.95
CA PHE A 512 2.02 23.79 12.15
C PHE A 512 2.92 23.56 10.93
N GLY A 513 2.56 24.22 9.83
CA GLY A 513 3.28 24.15 8.56
C GLY A 513 2.87 22.93 7.73
N LYS A 514 3.78 22.49 6.85
CA LYS A 514 3.61 21.27 6.07
C LYS A 514 3.94 20.08 6.94
N ARG A 515 2.96 19.19 7.15
CA ARG A 515 3.05 18.05 8.06
C ARG A 515 3.28 16.80 7.24
N ASN A 516 4.52 16.35 7.12
CA ASN A 516 4.81 15.23 6.22
C ASN A 516 4.21 13.94 6.76
N PHE A 517 3.90 13.90 8.05
CA PHE A 517 3.33 12.77 8.78
C PHE A 517 2.14 13.20 9.64
N PHE A 518 1.29 12.25 10.02
CA PHE A 518 0.35 12.40 11.12
C PHE A 518 1.09 12.53 12.46
N ASN A 519 0.84 13.60 13.22
CA ASN A 519 1.57 13.84 14.48
C ASN A 519 0.71 13.64 15.74
N PHE A 520 -0.57 13.99 15.69
CA PHE A 520 -1.42 14.02 16.88
C PHE A 520 -2.88 13.73 16.54
N PRO A 521 -3.62 12.95 17.35
CA PRO A 521 -5.03 12.71 17.10
C PRO A 521 -5.82 14.01 17.09
N THR A 522 -6.51 14.28 15.97
CA THR A 522 -7.18 15.55 15.74
C THR A 522 -8.28 15.81 16.77
N GLU A 523 -8.92 14.75 17.28
CA GLU A 523 -10.00 14.83 18.27
C GLU A 523 -9.52 14.74 19.73
N ASP A 524 -8.21 14.61 19.99
CA ASP A 524 -7.73 14.66 21.36
C ASP A 524 -7.97 16.07 21.94
N PRO A 525 -8.49 16.20 23.18
CA PRO A 525 -8.82 17.50 23.77
C PRO A 525 -7.65 18.49 23.90
N HIS A 526 -6.41 18.05 23.74
CA HIS A 526 -5.23 18.91 23.74
C HIS A 526 -4.89 19.47 22.36
N HIS A 527 -5.51 19.01 21.27
CA HIS A 527 -5.26 19.54 19.93
C HIS A 527 -5.89 20.93 19.77
N LEU A 528 -5.07 21.96 19.54
CA LEU A 528 -5.48 23.37 19.45
C LEU A 528 -5.47 23.93 18.01
N GLY A 529 -5.43 23.05 17.02
CA GLY A 529 -5.58 23.40 15.61
C GLY A 529 -4.24 23.42 14.88
N PHE A 530 -4.22 24.10 13.74
CA PHE A 530 -3.10 24.08 12.81
C PHE A 530 -2.42 25.45 12.62
N ASP A 531 -2.74 26.40 13.49
CA ASP A 531 -2.17 27.75 13.49
C ASP A 531 -1.80 28.16 14.93
N PRO A 532 -0.50 28.38 15.22
CA PRO A 532 -0.05 28.75 16.55
C PRO A 532 -0.22 30.24 16.85
N HIS A 533 -0.35 31.11 15.84
CA HIS A 533 -0.08 32.55 16.00
C HIS A 533 -1.02 33.22 17.00
N ALA A 534 -2.32 32.90 16.95
CA ALA A 534 -3.31 33.42 17.89
C ALA A 534 -3.09 32.94 19.34
N LEU A 535 -2.29 31.89 19.54
CA LEU A 535 -2.00 31.31 20.85
C LEU A 535 -0.73 31.90 21.47
N LEU A 536 0.24 32.36 20.66
CA LEU A 536 1.58 32.73 21.10
C LEU A 536 1.62 33.86 22.13
N ALA A 537 0.68 34.81 22.07
CA ALA A 537 0.63 35.95 22.99
C ALA A 537 0.38 35.53 24.45
N ASP A 538 -0.25 34.38 24.67
CA ASP A 538 -0.66 33.90 26.00
C ASP A 538 0.20 32.73 26.51
N VAL A 539 1.26 32.35 25.80
CA VAL A 539 2.09 31.18 26.11
C VAL A 539 3.35 31.58 26.88
N GLU A 540 3.69 30.81 27.91
CA GLU A 540 4.89 31.00 28.73
C GLU A 540 6.06 30.15 28.23
N LEU A 541 5.74 28.94 27.75
CA LEU A 541 6.68 27.93 27.30
C LEU A 541 6.22 27.31 25.98
N VAL A 542 7.05 27.41 24.94
CA VAL A 542 6.87 26.66 23.69
C VAL A 542 7.84 25.48 23.67
N ILE A 543 7.33 24.31 23.28
CA ILE A 543 8.13 23.11 23.03
C ILE A 543 7.95 22.76 21.55
N ALA A 544 8.93 23.11 20.72
CA ALA A 544 8.96 22.78 19.31
C ALA A 544 9.56 21.38 19.14
N ILE A 545 8.80 20.44 18.58
CA ILE A 545 9.21 19.03 18.44
C ILE A 545 9.22 18.67 16.96
N GLU A 546 10.40 18.30 16.43
CA GLU A 546 10.57 17.95 15.01
C GLU A 546 9.91 19.00 14.10
N CYS A 547 10.22 20.26 14.39
CA CYS A 547 9.54 21.41 13.80
C CYS A 547 10.57 22.46 13.35
N PRO A 548 10.98 22.45 12.07
CA PRO A 548 11.97 23.41 11.57
C PRO A 548 11.44 24.84 11.58
N VAL A 549 10.12 25.03 11.44
CA VAL A 549 9.46 26.34 11.41
C VAL A 549 8.29 26.33 12.39
N PRO A 550 8.51 26.65 13.68
CA PRO A 550 7.45 26.59 14.70
C PRO A 550 6.43 27.74 14.60
N TRP A 551 6.75 28.86 13.96
CA TRP A 551 5.81 29.93 13.62
C TRP A 551 6.39 30.83 12.54
N ILE A 552 5.59 31.74 11.98
CA ILE A 552 6.08 32.82 11.10
C ILE A 552 6.40 34.05 11.96
N PRO A 553 7.67 34.50 12.03
CA PRO A 553 8.05 35.60 12.93
C PRO A 553 7.25 36.90 12.74
N ALA A 554 6.88 37.23 11.50
CA ALA A 554 6.10 38.43 11.19
C ALA A 554 4.68 38.41 11.80
N PHE A 555 4.13 37.23 12.07
CA PHE A 555 2.77 37.06 12.60
C PHE A 555 2.76 36.76 14.10
N ALA A 556 3.93 36.66 14.75
CA ALA A 556 4.03 36.35 16.17
C ALA A 556 3.69 37.53 17.11
N GLY A 557 3.43 38.72 16.57
CA GLY A 557 3.04 39.91 17.36
C GLY A 557 4.09 40.33 18.40
N GLY A 558 5.36 39.97 18.20
CA GLY A 558 6.45 40.24 19.16
C GLY A 558 6.49 39.30 20.38
N ALA A 559 5.67 38.25 20.42
CA ALA A 559 5.72 37.23 21.47
C ALA A 559 7.12 36.60 21.59
N ARG A 560 7.60 36.45 22.82
CA ARG A 560 8.90 35.82 23.14
C ARG A 560 8.75 34.82 24.29
N PRO A 561 8.00 33.72 24.08
CA PRO A 561 7.92 32.66 25.08
C PRO A 561 9.30 32.04 25.28
N ARG A 562 9.52 31.41 26.44
CA ARG A 562 10.67 30.53 26.63
C ARG A 562 10.54 29.34 25.70
N THR A 563 11.62 28.87 25.09
CA THR A 563 11.56 27.79 24.09
C THR A 563 12.41 26.58 24.43
N ILE A 564 11.83 25.40 24.17
CA ILE A 564 12.53 24.12 24.10
C ILE A 564 12.45 23.64 22.66
N GLN A 565 13.58 23.22 22.07
CA GLN A 565 13.61 22.55 20.77
C GLN A 565 13.98 21.08 20.99
N LEU A 566 13.13 20.16 20.55
CA LEU A 566 13.31 18.71 20.70
C LEU A 566 13.33 18.03 19.32
N GLY A 567 14.30 17.14 19.12
CA GLY A 567 14.43 16.33 17.91
C GLY A 567 15.79 15.64 17.83
N VAL A 568 15.97 14.81 16.80
CA VAL A 568 17.29 14.23 16.50
C VAL A 568 18.30 15.30 16.03
N ASP A 569 17.80 16.38 15.43
CA ASP A 569 18.54 17.61 15.11
C ASP A 569 17.68 18.84 15.48
N PRO A 570 17.65 19.24 16.78
CA PRO A 570 16.75 20.29 17.27
C PRO A 570 17.14 21.69 16.76
N LEU A 571 18.36 21.85 16.24
CA LEU A 571 18.83 23.11 15.68
C LEU A 571 18.56 23.21 14.18
N CYS A 572 18.25 22.10 13.51
CA CYS A 572 18.07 22.00 12.07
C CYS A 572 19.31 22.54 11.33
N ALA A 573 20.46 21.90 11.58
CA ALA A 573 21.78 22.36 11.14
C ALA A 573 21.94 22.45 9.62
N ASP A 574 21.04 21.84 8.85
CA ASP A 574 21.02 21.88 7.38
C ASP A 574 20.23 23.06 6.79
N LEU A 575 19.68 23.95 7.63
CA LEU A 575 19.03 25.18 7.23
C LEU A 575 19.98 26.37 7.44
N PRO A 576 20.38 27.10 6.38
CA PRO A 576 21.40 28.15 6.49
C PRO A 576 20.90 29.36 7.31
N MET A 577 19.61 29.66 7.24
CA MET A 577 18.98 30.75 8.00
C MET A 577 17.81 30.20 8.80
N ARG A 578 18.01 30.02 10.10
CA ARG A 578 16.98 29.62 11.06
C ARG A 578 17.16 30.38 12.37
N GLY A 579 16.43 31.48 12.54
CA GLY A 579 16.57 32.40 13.68
C GLY A 579 15.62 32.15 14.86
N PHE A 580 15.00 30.98 14.97
CA PHE A 580 14.06 30.69 16.05
C PHE A 580 14.79 30.56 17.40
N PRO A 581 14.26 31.14 18.50
CA PRO A 581 14.86 30.98 19.82
C PRO A 581 14.94 29.51 20.23
N CYS A 582 16.03 29.16 20.92
CA CYS A 582 16.24 27.85 21.53
C CYS A 582 16.88 28.03 22.92
N ASP A 583 16.06 28.31 23.95
CA ASP A 583 16.58 28.47 25.31
C ASP A 583 17.10 27.15 25.89
N LEU A 584 16.54 26.01 25.47
CA LEU A 584 17.01 24.67 25.77
C LEU A 584 16.86 23.75 24.56
N ALA A 585 17.96 23.14 24.12
CA ALA A 585 17.94 22.09 23.12
C ALA A 585 17.88 20.72 23.81
N LEU A 586 16.97 19.86 23.35
CA LEU A 586 16.89 18.45 23.70
C LEU A 586 17.22 17.65 22.43
N ALA A 587 18.50 17.38 22.21
CA ALA A 587 18.94 16.53 21.11
C ALA A 587 18.78 15.06 21.52
N GLY A 588 17.94 14.32 20.81
CA GLY A 588 17.65 12.91 21.08
C GLY A 588 16.39 12.42 20.40
N ASP A 589 16.13 11.12 20.49
CA ASP A 589 14.90 10.50 20.02
C ASP A 589 13.68 11.13 20.71
N PRO A 590 12.72 11.70 19.94
CA PRO A 590 11.53 12.32 20.51
C PRO A 590 10.66 11.35 21.31
N VAL A 591 10.56 10.08 20.91
CA VAL A 591 9.66 9.12 21.55
C VAL A 591 10.11 8.82 22.98
N ALA A 592 11.35 8.37 23.14
CA ALA A 592 11.97 8.08 24.44
C ALA A 592 12.02 9.34 25.32
N THR A 593 12.33 10.49 24.73
CA THR A 593 12.36 11.77 25.46
C THR A 593 10.97 12.18 25.96
N LEU A 594 9.92 12.05 25.14
CA LEU A 594 8.55 12.37 25.54
C LEU A 594 8.03 11.44 26.64
N TRP A 595 8.31 10.14 26.54
CA TRP A 595 7.98 9.19 27.61
C TRP A 595 8.67 9.55 28.93
N ALA A 596 9.97 9.87 28.88
CA ALA A 596 10.70 10.31 30.06
C ALA A 596 10.11 11.61 30.64
N LEU A 597 9.81 12.61 29.81
CA LEU A 597 9.23 13.87 30.28
C LEU A 597 7.81 13.70 30.86
N ALA A 598 7.05 12.69 30.41
CA ALA A 598 5.68 12.46 30.86
C ALA A 598 5.56 11.64 32.15
N GLU A 599 6.67 11.06 32.62
CA GLU A 599 6.71 10.19 33.80
C GLU A 599 6.16 10.89 35.05
N GLY A 600 5.26 10.21 35.77
CA GLY A 600 4.63 10.73 37.00
C GLY A 600 3.57 11.83 36.79
N GLY A 601 3.37 12.33 35.56
CA GLY A 601 2.34 13.32 35.26
C GLY A 601 0.93 12.73 35.10
N PRO A 602 -0.13 13.55 35.14
CA PRO A 602 -1.51 13.10 34.96
C PRO A 602 -1.74 12.45 33.58
N THR A 603 -2.72 11.55 33.51
CA THR A 603 -3.13 10.82 32.29
C THR A 603 -4.49 11.24 31.76
N THR A 604 -5.21 12.09 32.50
CA THR A 604 -6.51 12.64 32.12
C THR A 604 -6.35 13.95 31.35
N PRO A 605 -7.19 14.22 30.34
CA PRO A 605 -7.16 15.49 29.61
C PRO A 605 -7.43 16.72 30.50
N ASP A 606 -6.84 17.85 30.15
CA ASP A 606 -7.10 19.13 30.83
C ASP A 606 -8.47 19.72 30.38
N PRO A 607 -9.41 20.00 31.31
CA PRO A 607 -10.73 20.51 30.94
C PRO A 607 -10.72 21.88 30.25
N ALA A 608 -9.73 22.74 30.50
CA ALA A 608 -9.63 24.04 29.85
C ALA A 608 -9.18 23.90 28.40
N LEU A 609 -8.21 23.02 28.13
CA LEU A 609 -7.80 22.68 26.76
C LEU A 609 -8.94 22.02 25.99
N ALA A 610 -9.69 21.11 26.62
CA ALA A 610 -10.86 20.48 26.02
C ALA A 610 -11.91 21.48 25.53
N ARG A 611 -12.20 22.53 26.32
CA ARG A 611 -13.12 23.61 25.90
C ARG A 611 -12.58 24.42 24.72
N ARG A 612 -11.27 24.69 24.71
CA ARG A 612 -10.61 25.42 23.62
C ARG A 612 -10.61 24.61 22.32
N HIS A 613 -10.27 23.33 22.41
CA HIS A 613 -10.38 22.36 21.32
C HIS A 613 -11.79 22.38 20.71
N ALA A 614 -12.83 22.17 21.54
CA ALA A 614 -14.21 22.15 21.07
C ALA A 614 -14.58 23.45 20.35
N THR A 615 -14.21 24.61 20.91
CA THR A 615 -14.47 25.92 20.30
C THR A 615 -13.87 26.01 18.89
N ILE A 616 -12.56 25.71 18.75
CA ILE A 616 -11.82 25.83 17.48
C ILE A 616 -12.44 24.93 16.40
N PHE A 617 -12.64 23.65 16.72
CA PHE A 617 -13.10 22.68 15.73
C PHE A 617 -14.60 22.78 15.45
N ASP A 618 -15.43 23.17 16.43
CA ASP A 618 -16.85 23.42 16.18
C ASP A 618 -17.06 24.66 15.31
N GLU A 619 -16.28 25.73 15.53
CA GLU A 619 -16.29 26.91 14.66
C GLU A 619 -15.92 26.54 13.23
N ALA A 620 -14.82 25.80 13.05
CA ALA A 620 -14.38 25.35 11.74
C ALA A 620 -15.46 24.50 11.03
N ARG A 621 -16.05 23.52 11.72
CA ARG A 621 -17.13 22.66 11.18
C ARG A 621 -18.39 23.44 10.85
N ARG A 622 -18.79 24.40 11.71
CA ARG A 622 -19.95 25.27 11.44
C ARG A 622 -19.72 26.10 10.17
N ALA A 623 -18.53 26.66 10.02
CA ALA A 623 -18.18 27.47 8.85
C ALA A 623 -18.22 26.63 7.56
N ALA A 624 -17.74 25.39 7.59
CA ALA A 624 -17.84 24.50 6.43
C ALA A 624 -19.27 24.09 6.10
N ARG A 625 -20.12 23.80 7.10
CA ARG A 625 -21.54 23.46 6.88
C ARG A 625 -22.33 24.62 6.27
N ALA A 626 -21.99 25.87 6.62
CA ALA A 626 -22.61 27.05 6.04
C ALA A 626 -22.37 27.13 4.51
N ASP A 627 -21.22 26.65 4.04
CA ASP A 627 -20.86 26.68 2.61
C ASP A 627 -21.70 25.70 1.76
N ALA A 628 -22.42 24.76 2.36
CA ALA A 628 -23.27 23.80 1.64
C ALA A 628 -24.37 24.46 0.79
N THR A 629 -24.71 25.71 1.11
CA THR A 629 -25.76 26.48 0.44
C THR A 629 -25.24 27.40 -0.67
N ARG A 630 -23.90 27.45 -0.89
CA ARG A 630 -23.33 28.26 -1.98
C ARG A 630 -23.59 27.59 -3.33
N GLU A 631 -23.65 28.40 -4.38
CA GLU A 631 -23.79 27.88 -5.76
C GLU A 631 -22.51 27.19 -6.25
N VAL A 632 -21.34 27.64 -5.76
CA VAL A 632 -20.02 27.09 -6.08
C VAL A 632 -19.47 26.27 -4.93
N ILE A 633 -18.74 25.20 -5.24
CA ILE A 633 -18.09 24.35 -4.23
C ILE A 633 -16.90 25.11 -3.64
N THR A 634 -16.91 25.39 -2.35
CA THR A 634 -15.75 25.96 -1.66
C THR A 634 -14.73 24.86 -1.34
N LYS A 635 -13.44 25.21 -1.28
CA LYS A 635 -12.39 24.25 -0.90
C LYS A 635 -12.61 23.72 0.53
N ARG A 636 -13.13 24.58 1.41
CA ARG A 636 -13.52 24.23 2.79
C ARG A 636 -14.66 23.21 2.80
N TYR A 637 -15.71 23.42 2.00
CA TYR A 637 -16.83 22.47 1.92
C TYR A 637 -16.40 21.15 1.30
N LEU A 638 -15.55 21.17 0.27
CA LEU A 638 -14.96 19.95 -0.29
C LEU A 638 -14.16 19.17 0.76
N SER A 639 -13.33 19.85 1.54
CA SER A 639 -12.57 19.22 2.65
C SER A 639 -13.51 18.60 3.70
N HIS A 640 -14.60 19.30 4.04
CA HIS A 640 -15.65 18.77 4.92
C HIS A 640 -16.30 17.52 4.35
N MET A 641 -16.68 17.54 3.07
CA MET A 641 -17.29 16.37 2.44
C MET A 641 -16.35 15.17 2.37
N ILE A 642 -15.06 15.38 2.07
CA ILE A 642 -14.04 14.33 2.14
C ILE A 642 -13.98 13.74 3.56
N GLY A 643 -13.88 14.58 4.59
CA GLY A 643 -13.86 14.13 5.98
C GLY A 643 -15.14 13.42 6.46
N GLN A 644 -16.27 13.59 5.76
CA GLN A 644 -17.53 12.90 6.07
C GLN A 644 -17.68 11.54 5.39
N VAL A 645 -16.93 11.26 4.33
CA VAL A 645 -17.07 10.02 3.53
C VAL A 645 -15.92 9.03 3.74
N ILE A 646 -14.80 9.49 4.33
CA ILE A 646 -13.66 8.63 4.67
C ILE A 646 -13.73 8.15 6.12
N ASP A 647 -13.09 7.02 6.39
CA ASP A 647 -12.91 6.45 7.74
C ASP A 647 -11.43 6.57 8.19
N ASP A 648 -11.13 6.13 9.43
CA ASP A 648 -9.77 6.13 10.00
C ASP A 648 -8.78 5.20 9.27
N ASP A 649 -9.25 4.25 8.48
CA ASP A 649 -8.36 3.36 7.72
C ASP A 649 -7.85 4.00 6.42
N VAL A 650 -8.53 5.02 5.90
CA VAL A 650 -8.05 5.77 4.73
C VAL A 650 -6.74 6.52 5.02
N ILE A 651 -5.75 6.35 4.14
CA ILE A 651 -4.54 7.15 4.08
C ILE A 651 -4.76 8.36 3.18
N ILE A 652 -4.55 9.56 3.72
CA ILE A 652 -4.56 10.80 2.94
C ILE A 652 -3.15 11.14 2.47
N VAL A 653 -3.02 11.42 1.18
CA VAL A 653 -1.82 12.03 0.58
C VAL A 653 -2.19 13.41 0.07
N ASN A 654 -1.74 14.45 0.77
CA ASN A 654 -2.15 15.82 0.50
C ASN A 654 -1.05 16.64 -0.18
N GLU A 655 -1.39 17.31 -1.27
CA GLU A 655 -0.56 18.30 -1.96
C GLU A 655 -1.37 19.57 -2.21
N TYR A 656 -1.63 20.27 -1.09
CA TYR A 656 -2.40 21.51 -0.93
C TYR A 656 -3.93 21.37 -0.98
N ASN A 657 -4.59 22.45 -0.50
CA ASN A 657 -6.02 22.72 -0.51
C ASN A 657 -6.92 21.95 0.48
N LEU A 658 -6.52 20.75 0.93
CA LEU A 658 -7.30 20.03 1.95
C LEU A 658 -7.15 20.71 3.32
N ASP A 659 -8.27 21.15 3.90
CA ASP A 659 -8.32 21.74 5.24
C ASP A 659 -8.35 20.63 6.31
N PRO A 660 -7.27 20.44 7.10
CA PRO A 660 -7.19 19.37 8.09
C PRO A 660 -8.14 19.57 9.28
N THR A 661 -8.70 20.77 9.50
CA THR A 661 -9.74 20.98 10.53
C THR A 661 -11.04 20.25 10.20
N GLN A 662 -11.21 19.83 8.95
CA GLN A 662 -12.40 19.17 8.45
C GLN A 662 -12.24 17.65 8.33
N VAL A 663 -11.03 17.13 8.49
CA VAL A 663 -10.68 15.73 8.21
C VAL A 663 -10.04 15.10 9.45
N PRO A 664 -10.85 14.66 10.43
CA PRO A 664 -10.32 14.16 11.70
C PRO A 664 -9.52 12.87 11.52
N ARG A 665 -8.35 12.77 12.15
CA ARG A 665 -7.47 11.57 12.13
C ARG A 665 -7.13 11.09 13.52
N ARG A 666 -6.98 9.77 13.69
CA ARG A 666 -6.74 9.14 15.00
C ARG A 666 -5.52 8.23 15.09
N CYS A 667 -5.07 7.67 13.97
CA CYS A 667 -3.98 6.70 13.95
C CYS A 667 -2.78 7.18 13.14
N ALA A 668 -1.61 6.64 13.48
CA ALA A 668 -0.39 6.82 12.70
C ALA A 668 -0.60 6.37 11.24
N ASP A 669 0.24 6.90 10.35
CA ASP A 669 0.22 6.57 8.91
C ASP A 669 -1.12 6.81 8.21
N SER A 670 -1.98 7.68 8.75
CA SER A 670 -3.26 8.05 8.15
C SER A 670 -3.20 9.36 7.34
N TRP A 671 -2.07 10.08 7.41
CA TRP A 671 -1.86 11.35 6.72
C TRP A 671 -0.40 11.54 6.32
N PHE A 672 -0.18 11.95 5.07
CA PHE A 672 1.10 12.40 4.54
C PHE A 672 0.92 13.68 3.72
N GLU A 673 1.88 14.59 3.81
CA GLU A 673 1.91 15.84 3.06
C GLU A 673 3.28 16.05 2.42
N ASN A 674 3.34 16.83 1.33
CA ASN A 674 4.60 17.18 0.69
C ASN A 674 5.51 17.96 1.67
N SER A 675 6.83 17.82 1.52
CA SER A 675 7.80 18.36 2.48
C SER A 675 7.87 19.88 2.52
N VAL A 676 8.54 20.40 3.55
CA VAL A 676 8.80 21.84 3.71
C VAL A 676 9.58 22.46 2.53
N ALA A 677 10.30 21.65 1.74
CA ALA A 677 10.90 22.08 0.47
C ALA A 677 9.85 22.55 -0.54
N SER A 678 8.63 22.05 -0.43
CA SER A 678 7.48 22.42 -1.24
C SER A 678 7.64 22.16 -2.74
N GLY A 679 8.45 21.17 -3.12
CA GLY A 679 8.58 20.77 -4.52
C GLY A 679 7.29 20.13 -5.02
N LEU A 680 6.56 20.83 -5.90
CA LEU A 680 5.32 20.32 -6.50
C LEU A 680 5.58 19.14 -7.45
N GLY A 681 4.73 18.12 -7.43
CA GLY A 681 4.84 16.95 -8.31
C GLY A 681 5.09 15.62 -7.59
N TRP A 682 4.72 15.55 -6.31
CA TRP A 682 5.05 14.42 -5.45
C TRP A 682 3.89 13.46 -5.20
N SER A 683 2.67 13.97 -4.99
CA SER A 683 1.58 13.19 -4.39
C SER A 683 1.04 12.04 -5.23
N LEU A 684 0.94 12.16 -6.56
CA LEU A 684 0.42 11.07 -7.40
C LEU A 684 1.35 9.85 -7.35
N GLY A 685 2.66 10.06 -7.54
CA GLY A 685 3.64 8.99 -7.44
C GLY A 685 3.74 8.43 -6.01
N ALA A 686 3.78 9.31 -5.01
CA ALA A 686 3.85 8.90 -3.60
C ALA A 686 2.63 8.06 -3.18
N ALA A 687 1.43 8.38 -3.65
CA ALA A 687 0.23 7.60 -3.38
C ALA A 687 0.32 6.16 -3.93
N LEU A 688 0.91 5.98 -5.11
CA LEU A 688 1.17 4.64 -5.66
C LEU A 688 2.16 3.88 -4.78
N GLY A 689 3.25 4.53 -4.36
CA GLY A 689 4.24 3.95 -3.45
C GLY A 689 3.66 3.54 -2.10
N ILE A 690 2.86 4.43 -1.50
CA ILE A 690 2.13 4.17 -0.25
C ILE A 690 1.18 3.00 -0.43
N LYS A 691 0.41 2.94 -1.53
CA LYS A 691 -0.53 1.83 -1.78
C LYS A 691 0.19 0.49 -1.99
N LEU A 692 1.38 0.50 -2.60
CA LEU A 692 2.20 -0.70 -2.77
C LEU A 692 2.67 -1.26 -1.41
N ALA A 693 3.02 -0.39 -0.47
CA ALA A 693 3.47 -0.76 0.87
C ALA A 693 2.31 -1.05 1.86
N ALA A 694 1.25 -0.24 1.85
CA ALA A 694 0.04 -0.37 2.68
C ALA A 694 -1.14 -0.97 1.89
N ARG A 695 -0.96 -2.20 1.43
CA ARG A 695 -1.80 -2.86 0.41
C ARG A 695 -3.29 -2.92 0.75
N GLU A 696 -3.61 -3.19 2.00
CA GLU A 696 -4.99 -3.35 2.47
C GLU A 696 -5.71 -2.02 2.66
N ARG A 697 -4.96 -0.92 2.79
CA ARG A 697 -5.52 0.39 3.13
C ARG A 697 -5.96 1.15 1.89
N THR A 698 -7.04 1.91 2.00
CA THR A 698 -7.49 2.79 0.93
C THR A 698 -6.62 4.05 0.91
N VAL A 699 -6.18 4.49 -0.28
CA VAL A 699 -5.36 5.69 -0.44
C VAL A 699 -6.14 6.75 -1.22
N VAL A 700 -6.24 7.94 -0.64
CA VAL A 700 -6.88 9.12 -1.24
C VAL A 700 -5.87 10.24 -1.37
N THR A 701 -5.62 10.66 -2.60
CA THR A 701 -4.76 11.78 -2.95
C THR A 701 -5.60 13.03 -3.14
N THR A 702 -5.21 14.13 -2.49
CA THR A 702 -5.88 15.44 -2.62
C THR A 702 -4.86 16.46 -3.09
N LEU A 703 -5.18 17.20 -4.15
CA LEU A 703 -4.26 18.17 -4.74
C LEU A 703 -4.98 19.27 -5.51
N GLY A 704 -4.30 20.40 -5.71
CA GLY A 704 -4.77 21.44 -6.63
C GLY A 704 -4.56 21.07 -8.10
N ASP A 705 -5.36 21.67 -8.99
CA ASP A 705 -5.19 21.59 -10.45
C ASP A 705 -3.79 22.00 -10.92
N GLY A 706 -3.22 23.08 -10.34
CA GLY A 706 -1.84 23.48 -10.63
C GLY A 706 -0.81 22.43 -10.18
N SER A 707 -1.02 21.81 -9.02
CA SER A 707 -0.15 20.74 -8.49
C SER A 707 -0.23 19.47 -9.34
N TYR A 708 -1.43 19.13 -9.83
CA TYR A 708 -1.64 17.99 -10.72
C TYR A 708 -0.75 18.04 -11.96
N LEU A 709 -0.53 19.23 -12.54
CA LEU A 709 0.33 19.39 -13.72
C LEU A 709 1.80 19.05 -13.44
N PHE A 710 2.30 19.32 -12.24
CA PHE A 710 3.68 18.99 -11.86
C PHE A 710 3.88 17.50 -11.57
N ASN A 711 2.82 16.74 -11.33
CA ASN A 711 2.88 15.33 -10.92
C ASN A 711 3.15 14.34 -12.07
N ALA A 712 3.53 14.83 -13.26
CA ALA A 712 3.68 14.03 -14.48
C ALA A 712 2.49 13.05 -14.67
N PRO A 713 1.25 13.56 -14.75
CA PRO A 713 0.04 12.75 -14.54
C PRO A 713 -0.10 11.59 -15.52
N LEU A 714 0.34 11.73 -16.77
CA LEU A 714 0.33 10.64 -17.74
C LEU A 714 1.21 9.46 -17.27
N SER A 715 2.38 9.74 -16.70
CA SER A 715 3.28 8.73 -16.16
C SER A 715 2.69 8.08 -14.90
N ALA A 716 2.17 8.87 -13.96
CA ALA A 716 1.56 8.33 -12.75
C ALA A 716 0.32 7.47 -13.04
N HIS A 717 -0.60 7.95 -13.89
CA HIS A 717 -1.80 7.21 -14.26
C HIS A 717 -1.49 5.98 -15.09
N TYR A 718 -0.48 6.02 -15.97
CA TYR A 718 0.02 4.84 -16.66
C TYR A 718 0.48 3.77 -15.67
N VAL A 719 1.29 4.13 -14.67
CA VAL A 719 1.78 3.18 -13.66
C VAL A 719 0.62 2.62 -12.83
N ALA A 720 -0.36 3.46 -12.47
CA ALA A 720 -1.56 3.03 -11.77
C ALA A 720 -2.34 1.98 -12.58
N ALA A 721 -2.52 2.20 -13.88
CA ALA A 721 -3.22 1.28 -14.78
C ALA A 721 -2.43 -0.01 -15.01
N ASP A 722 -1.16 0.09 -15.40
CA ASP A 722 -0.28 -1.03 -15.74
C ASP A 722 -0.11 -2.00 -14.57
N LEU A 723 -0.03 -1.47 -13.36
CA LEU A 723 0.13 -2.26 -12.14
C LEU A 723 -1.18 -2.51 -11.39
N ALA A 724 -2.32 -2.04 -11.91
CA ALA A 724 -3.63 -2.09 -11.25
C ALA A 724 -3.58 -1.65 -9.77
N ILE A 725 -3.05 -0.45 -9.51
CA ILE A 725 -2.90 0.12 -8.16
C ILE A 725 -4.13 1.02 -7.88
N PRO A 726 -5.09 0.58 -7.05
CA PRO A 726 -6.31 1.34 -6.82
C PRO A 726 -6.05 2.52 -5.87
N THR A 727 -6.32 3.72 -6.36
CA THR A 727 -6.21 4.99 -5.62
C THR A 727 -7.34 5.93 -6.02
N LEU A 728 -7.76 6.80 -5.10
CA LEU A 728 -8.67 7.91 -5.39
C LEU A 728 -7.87 9.21 -5.51
N THR A 729 -7.98 9.93 -6.62
CA THR A 729 -7.44 11.28 -6.79
C THR A 729 -8.57 12.30 -6.77
N VAL A 730 -8.50 13.31 -5.90
CA VAL A 730 -9.48 14.41 -5.83
C VAL A 730 -8.78 15.74 -6.12
N ILE A 731 -9.18 16.40 -7.21
CA ILE A 731 -8.62 17.68 -7.63
C ILE A 731 -9.49 18.83 -7.13
N PHE A 732 -8.86 19.79 -6.46
CA PHE A 732 -9.44 21.08 -6.10
C PHE A 732 -9.19 22.06 -7.24
N ASN A 733 -10.12 22.15 -8.20
CA ASN A 733 -9.92 22.86 -9.46
C ASN A 733 -10.50 24.28 -9.42
N ASP A 734 -9.65 25.26 -9.11
CA ASP A 734 -10.00 26.69 -9.10
C ASP A 734 -9.44 27.46 -10.32
N ARG A 735 -8.72 26.76 -11.21
CA ARG A 735 -8.10 27.30 -12.41
C ARG A 735 -7.04 28.36 -12.13
N ALA A 736 -6.31 28.26 -11.03
CA ALA A 736 -5.31 29.25 -10.66
C ALA A 736 -4.17 28.71 -9.78
N TRP A 737 -3.03 29.42 -9.82
CA TRP A 737 -2.02 29.35 -8.77
C TRP A 737 -2.45 30.21 -7.58
N SER A 738 -3.49 29.79 -6.88
CA SER A 738 -4.12 30.56 -5.80
C SER A 738 -3.21 30.91 -4.63
N THR A 739 -2.24 30.04 -4.30
CA THR A 739 -1.21 30.34 -3.30
C THR A 739 -0.35 31.53 -3.71
N ILE A 740 -0.09 31.73 -5.00
CA ILE A 740 0.68 32.87 -5.50
C ILE A 740 -0.13 34.16 -5.37
N LYS A 741 -1.43 34.14 -5.72
CA LYS A 741 -2.32 35.29 -5.49
C LYS A 741 -2.35 35.70 -4.02
N LYS A 742 -2.49 34.73 -3.10
CA LYS A 742 -2.46 34.94 -1.64
C LYS A 742 -1.12 35.54 -1.19
N SER A 743 0.00 35.02 -1.68
CA SER A 743 1.33 35.55 -1.38
C SER A 743 1.53 36.97 -1.93
N THR A 744 1.04 37.28 -3.14
CA THR A 744 1.09 38.64 -3.71
C THR A 744 0.31 39.62 -2.84
N ARG A 745 -0.88 39.26 -2.37
CA ARG A 745 -1.66 40.08 -1.42
C ARG A 745 -0.95 40.26 -0.09
N GLY A 746 -0.34 39.20 0.44
CA GLY A 746 0.41 39.25 1.69
C GLY A 746 1.64 40.17 1.61
N GLY A 747 2.39 40.10 0.51
CA GLY A 747 3.57 40.95 0.27
C GLY A 747 3.23 42.38 -0.15
N HIS A 748 2.07 42.59 -0.78
CA HIS A 748 1.60 43.88 -1.24
C HIS A 748 0.12 44.11 -0.87
N PRO A 749 -0.23 44.27 0.42
CA PRO A 749 -1.61 44.49 0.85
C PRO A 749 -2.20 45.73 0.17
N GLY A 750 -3.33 45.55 -0.53
CA GLY A 750 -3.96 46.61 -1.31
C GLY A 750 -3.08 47.13 -2.47
N GLY A 751 -2.10 46.34 -2.95
CA GLY A 751 -1.22 46.68 -4.05
C GLY A 751 -1.92 46.73 -5.42
N PHE A 752 -1.18 47.03 -6.49
CA PHE A 752 -1.77 47.21 -7.83
C PHE A 752 -2.51 45.98 -8.35
N ALA A 753 -1.92 44.78 -8.22
CA ALA A 753 -2.52 43.52 -8.66
C ALA A 753 -3.85 43.23 -7.93
N ASP A 754 -3.89 43.50 -6.62
CA ASP A 754 -5.08 43.32 -5.79
C ASP A 754 -6.18 44.32 -6.17
N ARG A 755 -5.84 45.60 -6.33
CA ARG A 755 -6.80 46.64 -6.72
C ARG A 755 -7.35 46.47 -8.14
N SER A 756 -6.53 46.00 -9.07
CA SER A 756 -6.96 45.77 -10.46
C SER A 756 -7.64 44.41 -10.65
N GLY A 757 -7.51 43.49 -9.68
CA GLY A 757 -7.89 42.09 -9.83
C GLY A 757 -7.02 41.32 -10.85
N GLN A 758 -5.89 41.90 -11.27
CA GLN A 758 -5.02 41.29 -12.28
C GLN A 758 -3.80 40.67 -11.63
N PHE A 759 -3.84 39.35 -11.48
CA PHE A 759 -2.72 38.55 -10.99
C PHE A 759 -2.02 37.90 -12.18
N ALA A 760 -1.08 38.63 -12.78
CA ALA A 760 -0.28 38.12 -13.89
C ALA A 760 0.40 36.79 -13.52
N LEU A 761 0.42 35.84 -14.46
CA LEU A 761 1.01 34.50 -14.29
C LEU A 761 0.32 33.64 -13.20
N CYS A 762 -0.92 33.97 -12.80
CA CYS A 762 -1.63 33.24 -11.76
C CYS A 762 -2.92 32.52 -12.21
N ASP A 763 -3.44 32.79 -13.41
CA ASP A 763 -4.69 32.20 -13.90
C ASP A 763 -4.47 31.26 -15.09
N PHE A 764 -5.18 30.13 -15.10
CA PHE A 764 -5.19 29.18 -16.22
C PHE A 764 -6.30 29.54 -17.22
N GLY A 765 -5.91 30.22 -18.30
CA GLY A 765 -6.83 30.70 -19.34
C GLY A 765 -7.61 29.58 -20.05
N HIS A 766 -7.00 28.40 -20.22
CA HIS A 766 -7.64 27.22 -20.80
C HIS A 766 -8.08 26.24 -19.71
N ALA A 767 -9.28 25.66 -19.85
CA ALA A 767 -9.77 24.62 -18.93
C ALA A 767 -9.31 23.25 -19.44
N LEU A 768 -8.46 22.58 -18.68
CA LEU A 768 -8.10 21.19 -18.96
C LEU A 768 -9.17 20.25 -18.43
N ASP A 769 -9.43 19.18 -19.17
CA ASP A 769 -10.31 18.09 -18.74
C ASP A 769 -9.47 17.00 -18.06
N PHE A 770 -9.33 17.10 -16.74
CA PHE A 770 -8.53 16.15 -15.96
C PHE A 770 -9.15 14.74 -15.93
N ALA A 771 -10.48 14.65 -15.98
CA ALA A 771 -11.19 13.38 -16.06
C ALA A 771 -10.88 12.66 -17.39
N ALA A 772 -10.84 13.40 -18.51
CA ALA A 772 -10.44 12.86 -19.80
C ALA A 772 -8.97 12.41 -19.83
N ILE A 773 -8.06 13.12 -19.15
CA ILE A 773 -6.66 12.71 -19.02
C ILE A 773 -6.56 11.35 -18.30
N ALA A 774 -7.28 11.18 -17.19
CA ALA A 774 -7.32 9.89 -16.48
C ALA A 774 -7.92 8.78 -17.35
N ALA A 775 -9.02 9.07 -18.06
CA ALA A 775 -9.66 8.12 -18.98
C ALA A 775 -8.75 7.70 -20.14
N ALA A 776 -7.95 8.62 -20.68
CA ALA A 776 -6.96 8.32 -21.73
C ALA A 776 -5.87 7.34 -21.25
N CYS A 777 -5.61 7.28 -19.94
CA CYS A 777 -4.72 6.30 -19.31
C CYS A 777 -5.43 5.02 -18.86
N GLY A 778 -6.74 4.86 -19.13
CA GLY A 778 -7.53 3.69 -18.75
C GLY A 778 -8.13 3.73 -17.35
N LEU A 779 -8.14 4.88 -16.68
CA LEU A 779 -8.71 5.06 -15.34
C LEU A 779 -10.13 5.66 -15.40
N SER A 780 -10.88 5.58 -14.31
CA SER A 780 -12.20 6.22 -14.21
C SER A 780 -12.05 7.72 -13.92
N GLY A 781 -12.61 8.58 -14.77
CA GLY A 781 -12.60 10.03 -14.59
C GLY A 781 -14.02 10.57 -14.34
N ARG A 782 -14.18 11.40 -13.31
CA ARG A 782 -15.45 12.04 -12.94
C ARG A 782 -15.24 13.54 -12.77
N ARG A 783 -16.22 14.33 -13.18
CA ARG A 783 -16.24 15.78 -12.95
C ARG A 783 -17.45 16.16 -12.12
N VAL A 784 -17.24 16.99 -11.11
CA VAL A 784 -18.28 17.46 -10.18
C VAL A 784 -18.32 18.98 -10.23
N THR A 785 -19.51 19.55 -10.42
CA THR A 785 -19.65 21.01 -10.56
C THR A 785 -20.66 21.62 -9.59
N ALA A 786 -21.54 20.81 -9.00
CA ALA A 786 -22.53 21.27 -8.03
C ALA A 786 -22.32 20.65 -6.64
N PRO A 787 -22.50 21.41 -5.54
CA PRO A 787 -22.38 20.88 -4.18
C PRO A 787 -23.26 19.65 -3.89
N ALA A 788 -24.46 19.59 -4.47
CA ALA A 788 -25.41 18.50 -4.27
C ALA A 788 -24.91 17.14 -4.83
N GLU A 789 -24.02 17.15 -5.82
CA GLU A 789 -23.46 15.94 -6.45
C GLU A 789 -22.29 15.36 -5.64
N LEU A 790 -21.69 16.18 -4.76
CA LEU A 790 -20.37 15.92 -4.21
C LEU A 790 -20.31 14.66 -3.34
N ARG A 791 -21.32 14.46 -2.48
CA ARG A 791 -21.38 13.27 -1.61
C ARG A 791 -21.42 11.99 -2.44
N ALA A 792 -22.38 11.88 -3.36
CA ALA A 792 -22.58 10.69 -4.17
C ALA A 792 -21.37 10.41 -5.07
N ALA A 793 -20.75 11.46 -5.62
CA ALA A 793 -19.55 11.33 -6.45
C ALA A 793 -18.36 10.76 -5.66
N LEU A 794 -18.12 11.26 -4.44
CA LEU A 794 -17.02 10.80 -3.58
C LEU A 794 -17.28 9.38 -3.03
N GLU A 795 -18.49 9.10 -2.53
CA GLU A 795 -18.86 7.77 -2.02
C GLU A 795 -18.76 6.71 -3.11
N GLY A 796 -19.30 7.00 -4.31
CA GLY A 796 -19.18 6.10 -5.45
C GLY A 796 -17.75 5.92 -5.95
N ALA A 797 -16.89 6.95 -5.83
CA ALA A 797 -15.49 6.83 -6.22
C ALA A 797 -14.71 5.98 -5.21
N LEU A 798 -14.98 6.13 -3.91
CA LEU A 798 -14.40 5.28 -2.87
C LEU A 798 -14.83 3.81 -3.02
N ALA A 799 -16.11 3.56 -3.36
CA ALA A 799 -16.60 2.21 -3.61
C ALA A 799 -15.85 1.54 -4.78
N ASP A 800 -15.70 2.25 -5.91
CA ASP A 800 -14.92 1.78 -7.06
C ASP A 800 -13.46 1.47 -6.70
N VAL A 801 -12.82 2.34 -5.89
CA VAL A 801 -11.44 2.13 -5.43
C VAL A 801 -11.32 0.89 -4.55
N ARG A 802 -12.27 0.68 -3.65
CA ARG A 802 -12.34 -0.54 -2.82
C ARG A 802 -12.60 -1.79 -3.65
N ALA A 803 -13.28 -1.66 -4.79
CA ALA A 803 -13.46 -2.73 -5.76
C ALA A 803 -12.23 -2.97 -6.67
N GLY A 804 -11.18 -2.16 -6.54
CA GLY A 804 -9.91 -2.36 -7.25
C GLY A 804 -9.66 -1.41 -8.44
N ALA A 805 -10.50 -0.40 -8.63
CA ALA A 805 -10.27 0.62 -9.68
C ALA A 805 -9.41 1.79 -9.17
N SER A 806 -8.82 2.56 -10.09
CA SER A 806 -8.30 3.91 -9.78
C SER A 806 -9.26 4.95 -10.35
N VAL A 807 -9.58 5.96 -9.55
CA VAL A 807 -10.60 6.97 -9.87
C VAL A 807 -10.05 8.36 -9.68
N LEU A 808 -10.30 9.25 -10.63
CA LEU A 808 -10.06 10.69 -10.53
C LEU A 808 -11.38 11.44 -10.45
N VAL A 809 -11.51 12.32 -9.46
CA VAL A 809 -12.64 13.23 -9.28
C VAL A 809 -12.14 14.68 -9.40
N ASP A 810 -12.45 15.32 -10.52
CA ASP A 810 -12.20 16.73 -10.77
C ASP A 810 -13.35 17.58 -10.22
N VAL A 811 -13.09 18.36 -9.17
CA VAL A 811 -14.11 19.18 -8.50
C VAL A 811 -13.89 20.64 -8.85
N ALA A 812 -14.85 21.23 -9.57
CA ALA A 812 -14.83 22.66 -9.87
C ALA A 812 -15.09 23.48 -8.60
N CYS A 813 -14.04 24.14 -8.12
CA CYS A 813 -14.05 24.93 -6.90
C CYS A 813 -14.23 26.43 -7.18
N GLU A 814 -14.61 27.17 -6.13
CA GLU A 814 -14.58 28.63 -6.15
C GLU A 814 -13.18 29.15 -6.56
N ARG A 815 -13.16 30.19 -7.38
CA ARG A 815 -11.91 30.85 -7.75
C ARG A 815 -11.53 31.83 -6.65
N ASP A 816 -10.25 31.82 -6.27
CA ASP A 816 -9.69 32.91 -5.47
C ASP A 816 -9.68 34.17 -6.37
N ALA A 817 -10.72 35.00 -6.19
CA ALA A 817 -10.93 36.30 -6.83
C ALA A 817 -9.79 37.25 -6.49
#